data_AF-A0A960NMK6-F1
#
_entry.id   AF-A0A960NMK6-F1
#
_cell.length_a   1.000
_cell.length_b   1.000
_cell.length_c   1.000
_cell.angle_alpha   90.00
_cell.angle_beta   90.00
_cell.angle_gamma   90.00
#
_symmetry.space_group_name_H-M   'P 1'
#
loop_
_entity.id
_entity.type
_entity.pdbx_description
1 polymer ?
#
loop_
_entity_poly.entity_id
_entity_poly.type
_entity_poly.pdbx_seq_one_letter_code
_entity_poly.pdbx_strand_id
1 'polypeptide(L)'
;MVRFDKPCSQMRGAVEYFREHLRVGDYLTEEGRAELVWHGSGTVRLGLSGPCRMEDFKRLCQGMHPVTGESLMVRDKGARRRVCFFGQISPPKDVSLLHLVGGDSRIGDWWQEAVNETLAEIEAATATRVRQGRQCEDRFTQSMVAAVVTHDASRALDPQLHTHVCIMNVTYDPKEHRWKSVQPSAYFRRQGYFREVCYNRLAARMLEAGYELEITRGFGFRVKGMPEQLRERFSKRRRMIMEEAERQGVAGQDALQSVTAVTRAKKRKVSTEDLRKLWRSEAGEELAQLCSLVAAASVPVKIEPLSVESALDSAEAQVFERRSVVDEHALLREALSVARGRTSVKAVREAVAKRVKTGTLVRSGQELGSREGLEAEQEFCAWARNAALSGPLGKVPSMSGLDQDQVEAVTGILASRHKVVVMQGDAGTGKTTCLQAVLAGLAQAGAQAFGCAPSTGATEELRRSLPGEVGTLQELLANPALQAETKGRIILVDEAGLISVREMRDLCRLAAANENRLLLVGDIKQHASVEAGDALRCLQNYAQVPLFRLSQIRRQRDPGYRRAVGLLAQGEALRALRQFSRLGAVHEIRDQVTLFHTAAKDFVQTVQAGKSCLAISPVWSEIHTFTTAVRRQLRSEGLLQGEDRLVPTILPLKWTREERRRIENYQPGDLLVFHRDSEVFRKHEVVTVERVDPAGLRVKTPANESFLVDVRRVSGFEVGLGKSIPVAAGERLLLRANLKEAGLKNGDLVGVEGFAPDGGIFLQDGRKIPAWFRLLAHGYASTSHAAQGKTVDRGILFMADAGIRAANLRQAYVSNSRFRESQVIYTSDFLEAGDAMARPGERKLVRELVAQPRSSTSIQPSREAAFQHPMLLKTAGQ
;
A
#
# COMPACT_ATOMS: atom_id res chain seq x y z
N MET A 1 11.00 -16.24 3.01
CA MET A 1 10.32 -15.13 3.69
C MET A 1 11.35 -14.49 4.59
N VAL A 2 11.49 -13.16 4.53
CA VAL A 2 12.27 -12.40 5.52
C VAL A 2 11.27 -11.53 6.26
N ARG A 3 11.30 -11.58 7.58
CA ARG A 3 10.34 -10.89 8.45
C ARG A 3 11.05 -10.33 9.66
N PHE A 4 10.67 -9.13 10.08
CA PHE A 4 11.01 -8.59 11.39
C PHE A 4 9.75 -8.39 12.24
N ASP A 5 9.84 -8.72 13.52
CA ASP A 5 8.75 -8.60 14.50
C ASP A 5 8.72 -7.20 15.13
N LYS A 6 7.70 -6.92 15.95
CA LYS A 6 7.64 -5.69 16.74
C LYS A 6 8.92 -5.57 17.60
N PRO A 7 9.52 -4.37 17.74
CA PRO A 7 10.71 -4.19 18.56
C PRO A 7 10.49 -4.70 19.99
N CYS A 8 11.45 -5.45 20.53
CA CYS A 8 11.38 -5.90 21.91
C CYS A 8 11.78 -4.74 22.83
N SER A 9 10.90 -4.35 23.76
CA SER A 9 11.18 -3.30 24.75
C SER A 9 11.49 -3.86 26.15
N GLN A 10 11.24 -5.14 26.38
CA GLN A 10 11.42 -5.77 27.68
C GLN A 10 12.64 -6.69 27.69
N MET A 11 13.61 -6.39 28.56
CA MET A 11 14.80 -7.23 28.74
C MET A 11 14.42 -8.67 29.11
N ARG A 12 13.44 -8.85 30.01
CA ARG A 12 12.94 -10.18 30.38
C ARG A 12 12.44 -10.95 29.17
N GLY A 13 11.65 -10.31 28.30
CA GLY A 13 11.17 -10.91 27.06
C GLY A 13 12.30 -11.26 26.09
N ALA A 14 13.34 -10.42 25.98
CA ALA A 14 14.49 -10.71 25.14
C ALA A 14 15.31 -11.91 25.65
N VAL A 15 15.53 -11.99 26.96
CA VAL A 15 16.26 -13.09 27.61
C VAL A 15 15.43 -14.37 27.63
N GLU A 16 14.12 -14.29 27.84
CA GLU A 16 13.22 -15.45 27.73
C GLU A 16 13.17 -15.95 26.28
N TYR A 17 13.09 -15.07 25.28
CA TYR A 17 13.21 -15.47 23.88
C TYR A 17 14.57 -16.14 23.61
N PHE A 18 15.66 -15.61 24.16
CA PHE A 18 16.96 -16.26 24.07
C PHE A 18 16.93 -17.66 24.71
N ARG A 19 16.29 -17.82 25.86
CA ARG A 19 16.21 -19.11 26.56
C ARG A 19 15.28 -20.12 25.89
N GLU A 20 14.19 -19.66 25.29
CA GLU A 20 13.15 -20.51 24.69
C GLU A 20 13.40 -20.81 23.21
N HIS A 21 14.08 -19.92 22.49
CA HIS A 21 14.27 -20.00 21.04
C HIS A 21 15.74 -20.01 20.64
N LEU A 22 16.65 -19.59 21.53
CA LEU A 22 18.09 -19.44 21.27
C LEU A 22 18.99 -20.26 22.23
N ARG A 23 18.46 -21.15 23.08
CA ARG A 23 19.26 -21.99 24.02
C ARG A 23 19.70 -23.33 23.42
N VAL A 24 21.00 -23.62 23.61
CA VAL A 24 21.84 -24.75 23.15
C VAL A 24 21.29 -26.18 23.38
N GLY A 25 20.14 -26.35 24.03
CA GLY A 25 19.52 -27.65 24.30
C GLY A 25 18.39 -28.07 23.34
N ASP A 26 18.08 -27.24 22.33
CA ASP A 26 16.96 -27.43 21.41
C ASP A 26 17.42 -27.73 19.95
N TYR A 27 18.71 -27.99 19.72
CA TYR A 27 19.31 -27.97 18.39
C TYR A 27 19.85 -29.29 17.88
N LEU A 28 19.53 -29.54 16.62
CA LEU A 28 19.42 -30.84 16.01
C LEU A 28 19.92 -30.72 14.58
N THR A 29 21.22 -30.95 14.39
CA THR A 29 21.87 -31.21 13.09
C THR A 29 22.77 -32.45 13.26
N GLU A 30 22.99 -33.18 12.16
CA GLU A 30 23.58 -34.55 12.14
C GLU A 30 24.95 -34.72 12.80
N GLU A 31 25.71 -33.64 13.07
CA GLU A 31 27.08 -33.73 13.61
C GLU A 31 27.38 -32.78 14.80
N GLY A 32 26.36 -32.23 15.46
CA GLY A 32 26.52 -31.55 16.74
C GLY A 32 26.36 -30.03 16.71
N ARG A 33 25.41 -29.58 17.54
CA ARG A 33 25.19 -28.20 18.07
C ARG A 33 25.02 -27.12 17.00
N ALA A 34 23.76 -26.76 16.68
CA ALA A 34 23.51 -25.42 16.14
C ALA A 34 23.81 -24.41 17.25
N GLU A 35 24.96 -23.77 17.19
CA GLU A 35 25.34 -22.72 18.15
C GLU A 35 24.82 -21.38 17.64
N LEU A 36 24.27 -20.57 18.55
CA LEU A 36 23.94 -19.19 18.24
C LEU A 36 25.25 -18.45 17.96
N VAL A 37 25.45 -17.87 16.78
CA VAL A 37 26.72 -17.23 16.40
C VAL A 37 26.55 -15.72 16.26
N TRP A 38 27.55 -14.97 16.70
CA TRP A 38 27.63 -13.53 16.47
C TRP A 38 27.88 -13.23 14.98
N HIS A 39 27.13 -12.29 14.42
CA HIS A 39 27.25 -11.84 13.05
C HIS A 39 27.21 -10.31 12.94
N GLY A 40 28.01 -9.77 12.01
CA GLY A 40 28.06 -8.36 11.63
C GLY A 40 29.34 -7.66 12.08
N SER A 41 29.76 -6.64 11.36
CA SER A 41 31.01 -5.90 11.62
C SER A 41 31.04 -5.22 12.99
N GLY A 42 29.88 -4.93 13.58
CA GLY A 42 29.79 -4.39 14.94
C GLY A 42 30.25 -5.37 16.00
N THR A 43 30.15 -6.69 15.78
CA THR A 43 30.60 -7.70 16.74
C THR A 43 32.11 -7.67 16.89
N VAL A 44 32.83 -7.53 15.76
CA VAL A 44 34.29 -7.39 15.72
C VAL A 44 34.75 -6.21 16.57
N ARG A 45 34.06 -5.07 16.47
CA ARG A 45 34.37 -3.86 17.27
C ARG A 45 34.14 -4.05 18.77
N LEU A 46 33.25 -4.95 19.15
CA LEU A 46 32.94 -5.28 20.55
C LEU A 46 33.81 -6.43 21.09
N GLY A 47 34.73 -6.97 20.29
CA GLY A 47 35.54 -8.15 20.64
C GLY A 47 34.73 -9.44 20.69
N LEU A 48 33.61 -9.52 19.97
CA LEU A 48 32.74 -10.67 19.92
C LEU A 48 32.99 -11.51 18.66
N SER A 49 33.38 -12.76 18.84
CA SER A 49 33.56 -13.75 17.77
C SER A 49 33.01 -15.12 18.20
N GLY A 50 32.59 -15.92 17.22
CA GLY A 50 32.11 -17.28 17.48
C GLY A 50 30.78 -17.35 18.25
N PRO A 51 30.61 -18.34 19.14
CA PRO A 51 29.35 -18.58 19.82
C PRO A 51 28.91 -17.44 20.75
N CYS A 52 27.62 -17.12 20.68
CA CYS A 52 26.95 -16.11 21.47
C CYS A 52 26.69 -16.63 22.88
N ARG A 53 27.49 -16.17 23.84
CA ARG A 53 27.33 -16.51 25.26
C ARG A 53 26.17 -15.71 25.86
N MET A 54 25.41 -16.35 26.75
CA MET A 54 24.27 -15.73 27.44
C MET A 54 24.65 -14.44 28.17
N GLU A 55 25.83 -14.42 28.80
CA GLU A 55 26.29 -13.25 29.57
C GLU A 55 26.56 -12.05 28.66
N ASP A 56 27.24 -12.26 27.53
CA ASP A 56 27.49 -11.21 26.53
C ASP A 56 26.18 -10.66 25.95
N PHE A 57 25.24 -11.56 25.63
CA PHE A 57 23.92 -11.19 25.16
C PHE A 57 23.16 -10.35 26.20
N LYS A 58 23.18 -10.75 27.47
CA LYS A 58 22.53 -10.02 28.57
C LYS A 58 23.14 -8.63 28.78
N ARG A 59 24.47 -8.51 28.72
CA ARG A 59 25.18 -7.20 28.81
C ARG A 59 24.76 -6.28 27.67
N LEU A 60 24.70 -6.78 26.44
CA LEU A 60 24.19 -6.00 25.30
C LEU A 60 22.71 -5.64 25.44
N CYS A 61 21.87 -6.55 25.96
CA CYS A 61 20.48 -6.24 26.30
C CYS A 61 20.35 -5.16 27.38
N GLN A 62 21.35 -5.01 28.25
CA GLN A 62 21.45 -3.96 29.26
C GLN A 62 22.04 -2.65 28.69
N GLY A 63 22.59 -2.68 27.48
CA GLY A 63 23.27 -1.53 26.86
C GLY A 63 24.70 -1.34 27.39
N MET A 64 25.34 -2.43 27.82
CA MET A 64 26.72 -2.46 28.31
C MET A 64 27.63 -3.16 27.29
N HIS A 65 28.90 -2.76 27.28
CA HIS A 65 29.94 -3.39 26.50
C HIS A 65 30.18 -4.82 27.05
N PRO A 66 30.15 -5.86 26.21
CA PRO A 66 30.22 -7.25 26.68
C PRO A 66 31.56 -7.57 27.35
N VAL A 67 32.67 -7.02 26.83
CA VAL A 67 34.02 -7.22 27.42
C VAL A 67 34.33 -6.23 28.55
N THR A 68 34.29 -4.91 28.30
CA THR A 68 34.73 -3.89 29.29
C THR A 68 33.70 -3.55 30.36
N GLY A 69 32.41 -3.84 30.14
CA GLY A 69 31.33 -3.45 31.06
C GLY A 69 30.90 -1.98 30.96
N GLU A 70 31.56 -1.17 30.14
CA GLU A 70 31.23 0.25 29.96
C GLU A 70 29.84 0.45 29.33
N SER A 71 29.20 1.58 29.63
CA SER A 71 27.91 1.91 29.02
C SER A 71 28.06 2.21 27.53
N LEU A 72 27.31 1.52 26.69
CA LEU A 72 27.15 1.81 25.25
C LEU A 72 26.05 2.86 25.01
N MET A 73 25.38 3.33 26.06
CA MET A 73 24.23 4.21 25.96
C MET A 73 24.63 5.68 26.02
N VAL A 74 24.17 6.45 25.02
CA VAL A 74 24.24 7.92 25.06
C VAL A 74 23.23 8.51 26.07
N ARG A 75 22.06 7.88 26.22
CA ARG A 75 21.02 8.24 27.19
C ARG A 75 20.25 7.00 27.62
N ASP A 76 20.03 6.85 28.92
CA ASP A 76 19.13 5.83 29.43
C ASP A 76 17.66 6.32 29.35
N LYS A 77 16.80 5.49 28.75
CA LYS A 77 15.35 5.74 28.60
C LYS A 77 14.51 4.83 29.50
N GLY A 78 15.14 4.05 30.38
CA GLY A 78 14.50 3.10 31.27
C GLY A 78 13.61 2.11 30.50
N ALA A 79 12.43 1.81 31.06
CA ALA A 79 11.48 0.84 30.51
C ALA A 79 10.94 1.17 29.10
N ARG A 80 11.15 2.40 28.60
CA ARG A 80 10.74 2.80 27.23
C ARG A 80 11.80 2.49 26.17
N ARG A 81 12.94 1.88 26.55
CA ARG A 81 14.01 1.52 25.63
C ARG A 81 13.64 0.29 24.79
N ARG A 82 14.01 0.31 23.51
CA ARG A 82 14.03 -0.91 22.67
C ARG A 82 15.33 -1.65 22.91
N VAL A 83 15.25 -2.95 23.17
CA VAL A 83 16.39 -3.82 23.52
C VAL A 83 16.99 -4.43 22.26
N CYS A 84 16.15 -5.04 21.42
CA CYS A 84 16.57 -5.72 20.20
C CYS A 84 15.42 -5.80 19.19
N PHE A 85 15.75 -6.28 18.00
CA PHE A 85 14.82 -6.54 16.90
C PHE A 85 14.93 -8.00 16.50
N PHE A 86 13.83 -8.74 16.62
CA PHE A 86 13.76 -10.13 16.17
C PHE A 86 13.37 -10.18 14.70
N GLY A 87 13.97 -11.11 13.98
CA GLY A 87 13.59 -11.47 12.63
C GLY A 87 13.74 -12.95 12.36
N GLN A 88 13.08 -13.39 11.29
CA GLN A 88 13.13 -14.76 10.80
C GLN A 88 13.28 -14.75 9.28
N ILE A 89 14.21 -15.57 8.79
CA ILE A 89 14.44 -15.85 7.38
C ILE A 89 14.05 -17.32 7.14
N SER A 90 13.24 -17.62 6.15
CA SER A 90 12.83 -19.01 5.83
C SER A 90 12.79 -19.23 4.31
N PRO A 91 13.11 -20.41 3.78
CA PRO A 91 12.94 -20.69 2.37
C PRO A 91 11.45 -20.99 2.04
N PRO A 92 11.10 -21.19 0.76
CA PRO A 92 9.84 -21.86 0.39
C PRO A 92 9.73 -23.24 1.04
N LYS A 93 8.49 -23.71 1.26
CA LYS A 93 8.22 -24.99 1.93
C LYS A 93 8.88 -26.17 1.21
N ASP A 94 8.84 -26.17 -0.12
CA ASP A 94 9.42 -27.18 -0.99
C ASP A 94 10.91 -27.43 -0.67
N VAL A 95 11.67 -26.36 -0.43
CA VAL A 95 13.10 -26.44 -0.07
C VAL A 95 13.29 -27.14 1.28
N SER A 96 12.44 -26.82 2.27
CA SER A 96 12.47 -27.51 3.56
C SER A 96 12.15 -29.00 3.43
N LEU A 97 11.21 -29.38 2.56
CA LEU A 97 10.85 -30.78 2.34
C LEU A 97 11.96 -31.55 1.62
N LEU A 98 12.57 -30.97 0.57
CA LEU A 98 13.68 -31.60 -0.15
C LEU A 98 14.88 -31.84 0.78
N HIS A 99 15.22 -30.87 1.62
CA HIS A 99 16.33 -30.99 2.56
C HIS A 99 16.03 -31.99 3.69
N LEU A 100 14.93 -31.77 4.42
CA LEU A 100 14.67 -32.44 5.70
C LEU A 100 13.98 -33.79 5.57
N VAL A 101 13.22 -34.00 4.48
CA VAL A 101 12.48 -35.24 4.23
C VAL A 101 13.13 -36.02 3.09
N GLY A 102 13.36 -35.34 1.96
CA GLY A 102 14.00 -35.91 0.76
C GLY A 102 15.48 -36.24 0.96
N GLY A 103 16.16 -35.60 1.92
CA GLY A 103 17.55 -35.91 2.28
C GLY A 103 18.62 -35.21 1.43
N ASP A 104 18.28 -34.16 0.69
CA ASP A 104 19.29 -33.39 -0.06
C ASP A 104 20.08 -32.47 0.90
N SER A 105 21.26 -32.95 1.34
CA SER A 105 22.12 -32.24 2.28
C SER A 105 22.71 -30.94 1.69
N ARG A 106 22.91 -30.88 0.37
CA ARG A 106 23.49 -29.71 -0.34
C ARG A 106 22.69 -28.42 -0.12
N ILE A 107 21.38 -28.56 0.09
CA ILE A 107 20.48 -27.43 0.37
C ILE A 107 20.87 -26.70 1.67
N GLY A 108 21.46 -27.39 2.66
CA GLY A 108 21.94 -26.77 3.89
C GLY A 108 23.01 -25.71 3.62
N ASP A 109 24.00 -26.05 2.80
CA ASP A 109 25.08 -25.14 2.41
C ASP A 109 24.54 -23.97 1.57
N TRP A 110 23.70 -24.26 0.57
CA TRP A 110 23.07 -23.23 -0.26
C TRP A 110 22.20 -22.27 0.56
N TRP A 111 21.54 -22.78 1.60
CA TRP A 111 20.77 -21.96 2.53
C TRP A 111 21.66 -21.03 3.34
N GLN A 112 22.79 -21.54 3.87
CA GLN A 112 23.74 -20.74 4.61
C GLN A 112 24.36 -19.62 3.75
N GLU A 113 24.72 -19.92 2.50
CA GLU A 113 25.17 -18.92 1.53
C GLU A 113 24.12 -17.82 1.32
N ALA A 114 22.86 -18.21 1.05
CA ALA A 114 21.76 -17.28 0.82
C ALA A 114 21.45 -16.41 2.04
N VAL A 115 21.53 -16.98 3.25
CA VAL A 115 21.37 -16.25 4.52
C VAL A 115 22.49 -15.25 4.72
N ASN A 116 23.75 -15.64 4.49
CA ASN A 116 24.90 -14.75 4.67
C ASN A 116 24.84 -13.53 3.73
N GLU A 117 24.51 -13.74 2.44
CA GLU A 117 24.32 -12.63 1.49
C GLU A 117 23.17 -11.70 1.93
N THR A 118 22.10 -12.28 2.47
CA THR A 118 20.96 -11.50 3.00
C THR A 118 21.34 -10.70 4.25
N LEU A 119 22.13 -11.29 5.16
CA LEU A 119 22.60 -10.61 6.36
C LEU A 119 23.55 -9.45 6.04
N ALA A 120 24.38 -9.56 5.00
CA ALA A 120 25.19 -8.46 4.50
C ALA A 120 24.34 -7.27 4.03
N GLU A 121 23.23 -7.54 3.32
CA GLU A 121 22.29 -6.50 2.90
C GLU A 121 21.51 -5.89 4.07
N ILE A 122 21.16 -6.68 5.09
CA ILE A 122 20.55 -6.18 6.33
C ILE A 122 21.55 -5.29 7.09
N GLU A 123 22.82 -5.69 7.16
CA GLU A 123 23.87 -4.88 7.76
C GLU A 123 24.05 -3.55 7.03
N ALA A 124 24.12 -3.56 5.69
CA ALA A 124 24.21 -2.36 4.87
C ALA A 124 23.03 -1.38 5.08
N ALA A 125 21.85 -1.92 5.43
CA ALA A 125 20.67 -1.13 5.76
C ALA A 125 20.64 -0.61 7.21
N THR A 126 21.60 -1.00 8.05
CA THR A 126 21.68 -0.58 9.46
C THR A 126 22.03 0.90 9.54
N ALA A 127 21.23 1.64 10.31
CA ALA A 127 21.33 3.08 10.45
C ALA A 127 21.13 3.51 11.89
N THR A 128 21.52 4.75 12.19
CA THR A 128 21.21 5.45 13.44
C THR A 128 20.51 6.77 13.13
N ARG A 129 19.74 7.28 14.08
CA ARG A 129 19.18 8.63 13.99
C ARG A 129 20.19 9.66 14.48
N VAL A 130 20.38 10.72 13.70
CA VAL A 130 21.25 11.86 14.03
C VAL A 130 20.39 13.12 14.14
N ARG A 131 20.63 13.91 15.19
CA ARG A 131 19.92 15.17 15.45
C ARG A 131 20.94 16.28 15.62
N GLN A 132 20.92 17.26 14.72
CA GLN A 132 21.75 18.46 14.80
C GLN A 132 20.85 19.69 14.58
N GLY A 133 20.74 20.56 15.60
CA GLY A 133 19.82 21.70 15.58
C GLY A 133 18.36 21.29 15.35
N ARG A 134 17.72 21.88 14.32
CA ARG A 134 16.34 21.54 13.90
C ARG A 134 16.28 20.35 12.91
N GLN A 135 17.41 19.79 12.49
CA GLN A 135 17.45 18.69 11.51
C GLN A 135 17.55 17.34 12.20
N CYS A 136 16.78 16.37 11.71
CA CYS A 136 16.75 14.99 12.19
C CYS A 136 16.81 14.05 10.97
N GLU A 137 17.95 13.38 10.78
CA GLU A 137 18.18 12.47 9.65
C GLU A 137 18.51 11.05 10.14
N ASP A 138 18.30 10.07 9.27
CA ASP A 138 18.74 8.70 9.50
C ASP A 138 20.06 8.50 8.72
N ARG A 139 21.16 8.16 9.41
CA ARG A 139 22.50 7.95 8.84
C ARG A 139 22.84 6.46 8.84
N PHE A 140 23.20 5.92 7.67
CA PHE A 140 23.64 4.53 7.54
C PHE A 140 24.99 4.32 8.22
N THR A 141 25.02 3.43 9.21
CA THR A 141 26.21 3.08 9.98
C THR A 141 26.91 1.85 9.43
N GLN A 142 26.15 0.99 8.72
CA GLN A 142 26.65 -0.26 8.13
C GLN A 142 27.38 -1.15 9.15
N SER A 143 27.00 -1.03 10.43
CA SER A 143 27.61 -1.76 11.53
C SER A 143 26.52 -2.45 12.34
N MET A 144 26.37 -3.75 12.12
CA MET A 144 25.34 -4.55 12.78
C MET A 144 25.95 -5.43 13.87
N VAL A 145 25.20 -5.61 14.96
CA VAL A 145 25.48 -6.59 16.01
C VAL A 145 24.28 -7.52 16.07
N ALA A 146 24.40 -8.73 15.54
CA ALA A 146 23.31 -9.70 15.49
C ALA A 146 23.73 -11.07 16.01
N ALA A 147 22.80 -11.78 16.64
CA ALA A 147 22.94 -13.19 16.97
C ALA A 147 22.05 -14.02 16.03
N VAL A 148 22.61 -15.06 15.42
CA VAL A 148 21.97 -15.83 14.34
C VAL A 148 22.01 -17.33 14.62
N VAL A 149 20.90 -18.03 14.37
CA VAL A 149 20.80 -19.50 14.51
C VAL A 149 19.82 -20.07 13.47
N THR A 150 20.12 -21.25 12.92
CA THR A 150 19.28 -21.96 11.96
C THR A 150 18.65 -23.19 12.59
N HIS A 151 17.36 -23.41 12.31
CA HIS A 151 16.53 -24.49 12.83
C HIS A 151 15.87 -25.28 11.70
N ASP A 152 15.56 -26.54 11.98
CA ASP A 152 15.02 -27.51 11.00
C ASP A 152 13.54 -27.83 11.22
N ALA A 153 12.97 -27.52 12.39
CA ALA A 153 11.59 -27.87 12.73
C ALA A 153 10.78 -26.66 13.19
N SER A 154 9.52 -26.61 12.78
CA SER A 154 8.56 -25.66 13.34
C SER A 154 8.24 -26.01 14.79
N ARG A 155 7.58 -25.09 15.50
CA ARG A 155 7.06 -25.36 16.86
C ARG A 155 6.02 -26.49 16.91
N ALA A 156 5.34 -26.78 15.79
CA ALA A 156 4.42 -27.92 15.67
C ALA A 156 5.14 -29.21 15.25
N LEU A 157 6.49 -29.19 15.22
CA LEU A 157 7.35 -30.28 14.76
C LEU A 157 7.20 -30.60 13.26
N ASP A 158 6.57 -29.74 12.47
CA ASP A 158 6.61 -29.83 11.00
C ASP A 158 8.01 -29.50 10.45
N PRO A 159 8.48 -30.14 9.35
CA PRO A 159 9.77 -29.83 8.73
C PRO A 159 9.80 -28.37 8.24
N GLN A 160 10.64 -27.53 8.81
CA GLN A 160 10.70 -26.11 8.47
C GLN A 160 12.12 -25.59 8.70
N LEU A 161 12.91 -25.51 7.63
CA LEU A 161 14.19 -24.83 7.66
C LEU A 161 13.96 -23.32 7.86
N HIS A 162 14.62 -22.69 8.82
CA HIS A 162 14.55 -21.25 9.03
C HIS A 162 15.68 -20.74 9.90
N THR A 163 16.04 -19.48 9.74
CA THR A 163 17.09 -18.80 10.48
C THR A 163 16.49 -17.66 11.30
N HIS A 164 16.72 -17.67 12.60
CA HIS A 164 16.41 -16.57 13.50
C HIS A 164 17.56 -15.55 13.50
N VAL A 165 17.19 -14.27 13.49
CA VAL A 165 18.12 -13.14 13.54
C VAL A 165 17.69 -12.23 14.68
N CYS A 166 18.53 -12.08 15.70
CA CYS A 166 18.32 -11.13 16.79
C CYS A 166 19.31 -9.98 16.66
N ILE A 167 18.84 -8.83 16.15
CA ILE A 167 19.67 -7.63 15.98
C ILE A 167 19.61 -6.82 17.27
N MET A 168 20.76 -6.60 17.89
CA MET A 168 20.89 -5.79 19.10
C MET A 168 20.63 -4.32 18.76
N ASN A 169 19.98 -3.57 19.65
CA ASN A 169 19.70 -2.14 19.41
C ASN A 169 20.93 -1.26 19.66
N VAL A 170 22.04 -1.60 19.01
CA VAL A 170 23.32 -0.92 19.12
C VAL A 170 24.06 -0.97 17.78
N THR A 171 24.59 0.17 17.35
CA THR A 171 25.36 0.32 16.11
C THR A 171 26.41 1.41 16.29
N TYR A 172 27.56 1.27 15.65
CA TYR A 172 28.66 2.23 15.75
C TYR A 172 28.52 3.32 14.68
N ASP A 173 28.48 4.59 15.09
CA ASP A 173 28.47 5.74 14.17
C ASP A 173 29.92 6.16 13.87
N PRO A 174 30.45 5.86 12.66
CA PRO A 174 31.84 6.17 12.35
C PRO A 174 32.12 7.67 12.24
N LYS A 175 31.09 8.52 12.04
CA LYS A 175 31.27 9.99 11.94
C LYS A 175 31.35 10.67 13.30
N GLU A 176 30.68 10.11 14.31
CA GLU A 176 30.68 10.66 15.67
C GLU A 176 31.49 9.81 16.65
N HIS A 177 32.16 8.76 16.15
CA HIS A 177 33.01 7.84 16.91
C HIS A 177 32.37 7.29 18.19
N ARG A 178 31.09 6.92 18.12
CA ARG A 178 30.34 6.43 19.29
C ARG A 178 29.24 5.45 18.94
N TRP A 179 28.87 4.64 19.94
CA TRP A 179 27.72 3.73 19.87
C TRP A 179 26.40 4.49 19.99
N LYS A 180 25.41 4.07 19.20
CA LYS A 180 24.06 4.62 19.17
C LYS A 180 23.01 3.53 18.98
N SER A 181 21.76 3.87 19.24
CA SER A 181 20.63 2.99 18.97
C SER A 181 20.37 2.84 17.47
N VAL A 182 20.03 1.63 17.06
CA VAL A 182 19.62 1.33 15.69
C VAL A 182 18.29 2.00 15.37
N GLN A 183 18.22 2.55 14.18
CA GLN A 183 17.02 3.08 13.55
C GLN A 183 16.48 2.04 12.56
N PRO A 184 15.41 1.30 12.91
CA PRO A 184 15.03 0.07 12.21
C PRO A 184 14.16 0.31 10.97
N SER A 185 13.93 1.57 10.56
CA SER A 185 12.98 1.93 9.50
C SER A 185 13.29 1.22 8.17
N ALA A 186 14.59 1.06 7.86
CA ALA A 186 15.04 0.35 6.67
C ALA A 186 14.73 -1.15 6.74
N TYR A 187 14.88 -1.78 7.91
CA TYR A 187 14.60 -3.21 8.08
C TYR A 187 13.17 -3.57 7.69
N PHE A 188 12.19 -2.78 8.17
CA PHE A 188 10.78 -3.00 7.85
C PHE A 188 10.44 -2.62 6.41
N ARG A 189 10.97 -1.51 5.89
CA ARG A 189 10.69 -1.06 4.51
C ARG A 189 11.29 -1.98 3.44
N ARG A 190 12.41 -2.65 3.74
CA ARG A 190 13.18 -3.46 2.77
C ARG A 190 13.05 -4.97 2.95
N GLN A 191 12.15 -5.47 3.81
CA GLN A 191 11.91 -6.91 4.00
C GLN A 191 11.69 -7.66 2.67
N GLY A 192 10.93 -7.05 1.75
CA GLY A 192 10.69 -7.62 0.43
C GLY A 192 11.97 -7.75 -0.39
N TYR A 193 12.86 -6.75 -0.32
CA TYR A 193 14.15 -6.79 -1.00
C TYR A 193 15.06 -7.88 -0.41
N PHE A 194 15.24 -7.92 0.91
CA PHE A 194 16.04 -8.94 1.58
C PHE A 194 15.56 -10.36 1.26
N ARG A 195 14.24 -10.54 1.14
CA ARG A 195 13.67 -11.83 0.73
C ARG A 195 14.06 -12.18 -0.71
N GLU A 196 13.99 -11.26 -1.66
CA GLU A 196 14.38 -11.56 -3.04
C GLU A 196 15.90 -11.77 -3.18
N VAL A 197 16.74 -11.11 -2.37
CA VAL A 197 18.17 -11.43 -2.28
C VAL A 197 18.37 -12.90 -1.88
N CYS A 198 17.77 -13.31 -0.76
CA CYS A 198 17.84 -14.69 -0.25
C CYS A 198 17.33 -15.70 -1.29
N TYR A 199 16.13 -15.44 -1.83
CA TYR A 199 15.48 -16.34 -2.77
C TYR A 199 16.18 -16.42 -4.12
N ASN A 200 16.78 -15.32 -4.58
CA ASN A 200 17.55 -15.31 -5.82
C ASN A 200 18.81 -16.16 -5.69
N ARG A 201 19.57 -16.04 -4.59
CA ARG A 201 20.76 -16.88 -4.34
C ARG A 201 20.39 -18.35 -4.25
N LEU A 202 19.38 -18.67 -3.45
CA LEU A 202 18.93 -20.04 -3.27
C LEU A 202 18.42 -20.65 -4.58
N ALA A 203 17.62 -19.91 -5.35
CA ALA A 203 17.13 -20.35 -6.65
C ALA A 203 18.27 -20.59 -7.65
N ALA A 204 19.31 -19.75 -7.65
CA ALA A 204 20.47 -19.94 -8.53
C ALA A 204 21.14 -21.30 -8.26
N ARG A 205 21.41 -21.63 -6.99
CA ARG A 205 21.99 -22.92 -6.60
C ARG A 205 21.11 -24.11 -6.97
N MET A 206 19.80 -23.99 -6.74
CA MET A 206 18.86 -25.06 -7.07
C MET A 206 18.76 -25.29 -8.58
N LEU A 207 18.73 -24.22 -9.38
CA LEU A 207 18.74 -24.31 -10.84
C LEU A 207 20.06 -24.93 -11.33
N GLU A 208 21.21 -24.46 -10.83
CA GLU A 208 22.54 -25.01 -11.14
C GLU A 208 22.61 -26.53 -10.85
N ALA A 209 21.96 -26.99 -9.79
CA ALA A 209 21.88 -28.40 -9.44
C ALA A 209 20.92 -29.22 -10.32
N GLY A 210 20.06 -28.57 -11.11
CA GLY A 210 19.12 -29.23 -12.03
C GLY A 210 17.66 -29.28 -11.55
N TYR A 211 17.30 -28.57 -10.47
CA TYR A 211 15.89 -28.43 -10.09
C TYR A 211 15.14 -27.51 -11.05
N GLU A 212 13.95 -27.92 -11.50
CA GLU A 212 13.02 -27.04 -12.22
C GLU A 212 12.17 -26.22 -11.24
N LEU A 213 12.15 -24.90 -11.41
CA LEU A 213 11.44 -23.97 -10.52
C LEU A 213 10.22 -23.34 -11.21
N GLU A 214 9.11 -23.23 -10.48
CA GLU A 214 7.87 -22.57 -10.90
C GLU A 214 7.62 -21.29 -10.10
N ILE A 215 7.09 -20.27 -10.76
CA ILE A 215 6.69 -19.02 -10.09
C ILE A 215 5.42 -19.27 -9.27
N THR A 216 5.38 -18.72 -8.06
CA THR A 216 4.21 -18.82 -7.18
C THR A 216 3.46 -17.51 -7.11
N ARG A 217 2.13 -17.61 -6.97
CA ARG A 217 1.29 -16.51 -6.56
C ARG A 217 1.75 -15.99 -5.19
N GLY A 218 2.29 -14.78 -5.18
CA GLY A 218 2.84 -14.14 -3.99
C GLY A 218 4.37 -14.08 -4.03
N PHE A 219 5.02 -14.60 -2.99
CA PHE A 219 6.47 -14.45 -2.82
C PHE A 219 7.18 -15.80 -2.88
N GLY A 220 8.21 -15.91 -3.72
CA GLY A 220 9.02 -17.12 -3.85
C GLY A 220 8.62 -18.03 -5.00
N PHE A 221 9.14 -19.25 -4.97
CA PHE A 221 9.05 -20.24 -6.03
C PHE A 221 8.65 -21.61 -5.46
N ARG A 222 8.15 -22.47 -6.34
CA ARG A 222 7.90 -23.90 -6.10
C ARG A 222 8.89 -24.72 -6.91
N VAL A 223 9.07 -25.99 -6.53
CA VAL A 223 9.81 -26.96 -7.33
C VAL A 223 8.81 -27.78 -8.12
N LYS A 224 9.00 -27.85 -9.43
CA LYS A 224 8.13 -28.63 -10.33
C LYS A 224 8.16 -30.11 -9.94
N GLY A 225 7.01 -30.75 -9.96
CA GLY A 225 6.87 -32.16 -9.57
C GLY A 225 6.77 -32.40 -8.06
N MET A 226 6.83 -31.36 -7.22
CA MET A 226 6.59 -31.48 -5.77
C MET A 226 5.15 -31.92 -5.47
N PRO A 227 4.90 -32.96 -4.65
CA PRO A 227 3.54 -33.42 -4.33
C PRO A 227 2.74 -32.39 -3.52
N GLU A 228 1.57 -31.97 -3.99
CA GLU A 228 0.75 -30.96 -3.33
C GLU A 228 0.18 -31.44 -1.99
N GLN A 229 -0.28 -32.69 -1.94
CA GLN A 229 -0.81 -33.33 -0.72
C GLN A 229 0.22 -33.34 0.42
N LEU A 230 1.50 -33.56 0.08
CA LEU A 230 2.59 -33.55 1.04
C LEU A 230 2.85 -32.15 1.61
N ARG A 231 2.77 -31.11 0.76
CA ARG A 231 2.88 -29.72 1.21
C ARG A 231 1.77 -29.38 2.21
N GLU A 232 0.55 -29.80 1.93
CA GLU A 232 -0.60 -29.58 2.82
C GLU A 232 -0.46 -30.34 4.14
N ARG A 233 -0.07 -31.62 4.08
CA ARG A 233 0.14 -32.49 5.26
C ARG A 233 1.17 -31.90 6.22
N PHE A 234 2.31 -31.42 5.72
CA PHE A 234 3.36 -30.80 6.53
C PHE A 234 3.18 -29.29 6.75
N SER A 235 1.97 -28.76 6.50
CA SER A 235 1.60 -27.38 6.80
C SER A 235 0.62 -27.28 7.98
N LYS A 236 0.67 -28.25 8.92
CA LYS A 236 -0.24 -28.34 10.08
C LYS A 236 -0.26 -27.03 10.87
N ARG A 237 0.91 -26.44 11.14
CA ARG A 237 0.97 -25.16 11.87
C ARG A 237 0.26 -24.04 11.13
N ARG A 238 0.46 -23.95 9.81
CA ARG A 238 -0.19 -22.93 8.97
C ARG A 238 -1.70 -23.12 8.98
N ARG A 239 -2.17 -24.37 8.86
CA ARG A 239 -3.60 -24.71 8.92
C ARG A 239 -4.22 -24.29 10.25
N MET A 240 -3.62 -24.65 11.38
CA MET A 240 -4.10 -24.23 12.72
C MET A 240 -4.18 -22.70 12.85
N ILE A 241 -3.17 -21.97 12.34
CA ILE A 241 -3.18 -20.50 12.38
C ILE A 241 -4.32 -19.95 11.51
N MET A 242 -4.54 -20.51 10.34
CA MET A 242 -5.60 -20.07 9.42
C MET A 242 -7.00 -20.39 9.98
N GLU A 243 -7.22 -21.59 10.50
CA GLU A 243 -8.48 -22.01 11.14
C GLU A 243 -8.81 -21.14 12.36
N GLU A 244 -7.82 -20.87 13.21
CA GLU A 244 -8.04 -20.00 14.38
C GLU A 244 -8.26 -18.54 13.97
N ALA A 245 -7.55 -18.06 12.95
CA ALA A 245 -7.78 -16.73 12.39
C ALA A 245 -9.18 -16.60 11.78
N GLU A 246 -9.67 -17.62 11.09
CA GLU A 246 -11.05 -17.69 10.60
C GLU A 246 -12.07 -17.69 11.75
N ARG A 247 -11.86 -18.50 12.80
CA ARG A 247 -12.72 -18.51 14.00
C ARG A 247 -12.80 -17.15 14.68
N GLN A 248 -11.66 -16.49 14.83
CA GLN A 248 -11.58 -15.16 15.43
C GLN A 248 -12.01 -14.04 14.45
N GLY A 249 -12.32 -14.36 13.18
CA GLY A 249 -12.70 -13.39 12.15
C GLY A 249 -11.57 -12.43 11.78
N VAL A 250 -10.32 -12.81 12.02
CA VAL A 250 -9.14 -11.95 11.87
C VAL A 250 -8.41 -12.31 10.57
N ALA A 251 -8.17 -11.32 9.72
CA ALA A 251 -7.43 -11.49 8.48
C ALA A 251 -6.13 -10.66 8.50
N GLY A 252 -5.11 -11.14 7.78
CA GLY A 252 -3.85 -10.40 7.58
C GLY A 252 -2.66 -10.90 8.39
N GLN A 253 -1.47 -10.59 7.92
CA GLN A 253 -0.22 -11.26 8.36
C GLN A 253 0.15 -11.01 9.82
N ASP A 254 -0.21 -9.86 10.39
CA ASP A 254 0.07 -9.49 11.78
C ASP A 254 -1.00 -9.98 12.76
N ALA A 255 -2.24 -10.05 12.29
CA ALA A 255 -3.33 -10.73 12.96
C ALA A 255 -3.04 -12.24 13.11
N LEU A 256 -2.50 -12.85 12.06
CA LEU A 256 -1.97 -14.20 12.14
C LEU A 256 -0.81 -14.30 13.15
N GLN A 257 -0.04 -13.24 13.43
CA GLN A 257 0.99 -13.24 14.50
C GLN A 257 0.39 -13.27 15.89
N SER A 258 -0.64 -12.46 16.15
CA SER A 258 -1.29 -12.44 17.47
C SER A 258 -1.94 -13.79 17.75
N VAL A 259 -2.64 -14.36 16.77
CA VAL A 259 -3.14 -15.74 16.81
C VAL A 259 -2.00 -16.73 17.07
N THR A 260 -0.87 -16.57 16.36
CA THR A 260 0.32 -17.41 16.56
C THR A 260 0.88 -17.33 17.99
N ALA A 261 0.79 -16.16 18.62
CA ALA A 261 1.27 -15.94 19.99
C ALA A 261 0.31 -16.51 21.05
N VAL A 262 -0.99 -16.54 20.78
CA VAL A 262 -2.03 -17.05 21.70
C VAL A 262 -2.17 -18.57 21.63
N THR A 263 -2.08 -19.19 20.44
CA THR A 263 -2.21 -20.66 20.28
C THR A 263 -0.93 -21.44 20.64
N ARG A 264 -0.13 -20.97 21.59
CA ARG A 264 1.19 -21.55 21.89
C ARG A 264 1.05 -22.85 22.69
N ALA A 265 1.34 -23.99 22.07
CA ALA A 265 1.55 -25.26 22.77
C ALA A 265 2.95 -25.33 23.41
N LYS A 266 3.09 -26.07 24.52
CA LYS A 266 4.39 -26.36 25.15
C LYS A 266 5.23 -27.27 24.24
N LYS A 267 6.53 -26.95 24.07
CA LYS A 267 7.46 -27.74 23.25
C LYS A 267 7.68 -29.15 23.82
N ARG A 268 7.62 -30.18 22.98
CA ARG A 268 8.11 -31.55 23.27
C ARG A 268 9.55 -31.69 22.76
N LYS A 269 10.41 -32.38 23.51
CA LYS A 269 11.80 -32.66 23.12
C LYS A 269 11.85 -33.98 22.36
N VAL A 270 12.26 -33.96 21.10
CA VAL A 270 12.43 -35.13 20.21
C VAL A 270 13.73 -34.90 19.41
N SER A 271 14.53 -35.93 19.14
CA SER A 271 15.82 -35.79 18.43
C SER A 271 15.65 -35.53 16.92
N THR A 272 16.69 -35.06 16.21
CA THR A 272 16.64 -34.78 14.74
C THR A 272 16.38 -36.06 14.00
N GLU A 273 17.08 -37.11 14.42
CA GLU A 273 17.04 -38.40 13.76
C GLU A 273 15.65 -39.02 13.92
N ASP A 274 15.06 -38.91 15.10
CA ASP A 274 13.69 -39.34 15.36
C ASP A 274 12.67 -38.49 14.58
N LEU A 275 12.88 -37.17 14.48
CA LEU A 275 12.02 -36.29 13.69
C LEU A 275 12.11 -36.59 12.19
N ARG A 276 13.32 -36.82 11.66
CA ARG A 276 13.50 -37.21 10.25
C ARG A 276 12.89 -38.58 9.97
N LYS A 277 13.05 -39.56 10.87
CA LYS A 277 12.38 -40.87 10.79
C LYS A 277 10.86 -40.70 10.79
N LEU A 278 10.33 -39.87 11.69
CA LEU A 278 8.91 -39.55 11.77
C LEU A 278 8.40 -38.89 10.48
N TRP A 279 9.11 -37.90 9.95
CA TRP A 279 8.71 -37.21 8.72
C TRP A 279 8.77 -38.11 7.50
N ARG A 280 9.79 -38.97 7.39
CA ARG A 280 9.87 -39.97 6.31
C ARG A 280 8.72 -40.98 6.41
N SER A 281 8.37 -41.41 7.61
CA SER A 281 7.21 -42.28 7.84
C SER A 281 5.89 -41.58 7.50
N GLU A 282 5.72 -40.31 7.88
CA GLU A 282 4.51 -39.51 7.59
C GLU A 282 4.42 -39.13 6.10
N ALA A 283 5.55 -39.05 5.40
CA ALA A 283 5.61 -38.80 3.98
C ALA A 283 5.14 -39.98 3.12
N GLY A 284 5.06 -41.21 3.66
CA GLY A 284 4.45 -42.35 2.99
C GLY A 284 4.98 -42.59 1.57
N GLU A 285 4.05 -42.81 0.63
CA GLU A 285 4.33 -43.06 -0.79
C GLU A 285 4.98 -41.84 -1.48
N GLU A 286 4.70 -40.63 -1.01
CA GLU A 286 5.24 -39.40 -1.59
C GLU A 286 6.74 -39.22 -1.32
N LEU A 287 7.33 -40.00 -0.39
CA LEU A 287 8.78 -40.00 -0.14
C LEU A 287 9.57 -40.43 -1.38
N ALA A 288 9.11 -41.46 -2.10
CA ALA A 288 9.77 -41.95 -3.31
C ALA A 288 9.84 -40.85 -4.39
N GLN A 289 8.77 -40.06 -4.51
CA GLN A 289 8.73 -38.92 -5.43
C GLN A 289 9.72 -37.83 -5.05
N LEU A 290 9.87 -37.51 -3.75
CA LEU A 290 10.90 -36.57 -3.28
C LEU A 290 12.31 -37.08 -3.60
N CYS A 291 12.62 -38.33 -3.29
CA CYS A 291 13.92 -38.92 -3.58
C CYS A 291 14.23 -38.94 -5.08
N SER A 292 13.23 -39.20 -5.92
CA SER A 292 13.38 -39.13 -7.38
C SER A 292 13.68 -37.71 -7.87
N LEU A 293 13.07 -36.67 -7.28
CA LEU A 293 13.37 -35.28 -7.62
C LEU A 293 14.80 -34.90 -7.24
N VAL A 294 15.25 -35.32 -6.04
CA VAL A 294 16.63 -35.10 -5.57
C VAL A 294 17.64 -35.80 -6.49
N ALA A 295 17.37 -37.05 -6.85
CA ALA A 295 18.22 -37.82 -7.76
C ALA A 295 18.31 -37.18 -9.15
N ALA A 296 17.19 -36.70 -9.70
CA ALA A 296 17.16 -36.00 -10.98
C ALA A 296 17.98 -34.69 -10.93
N ALA A 297 17.90 -33.95 -9.81
CA ALA A 297 18.66 -32.73 -9.55
C ALA A 297 20.11 -32.98 -9.07
N SER A 298 20.74 -34.06 -9.56
CA SER A 298 22.15 -34.36 -9.30
C SER A 298 23.05 -34.12 -10.51
N VAL A 299 22.47 -33.74 -11.66
CA VAL A 299 23.20 -33.40 -12.88
C VAL A 299 23.26 -31.88 -13.02
N PRO A 300 24.44 -31.26 -12.93
CA PRO A 300 24.56 -29.82 -13.08
C PRO A 300 24.05 -29.34 -14.43
N VAL A 301 23.19 -28.32 -14.43
CA VAL A 301 22.63 -27.72 -15.64
C VAL A 301 23.22 -26.34 -15.86
N LYS A 302 23.69 -26.07 -17.08
CA LYS A 302 24.10 -24.72 -17.45
C LYS A 302 22.85 -23.86 -17.60
N ILE A 303 22.68 -22.91 -16.70
CA ILE A 303 21.54 -21.99 -16.72
C ILE A 303 21.82 -20.85 -17.69
N GLU A 304 20.93 -20.69 -18.68
CA GLU A 304 20.98 -19.51 -19.54
C GLU A 304 20.64 -18.26 -18.74
N PRO A 305 21.53 -17.26 -18.70
CA PRO A 305 21.27 -16.03 -17.98
C PRO A 305 20.11 -15.28 -18.65
N LEU A 306 19.18 -14.78 -17.84
CA LEU A 306 18.22 -13.80 -18.34
C LEU A 306 18.93 -12.46 -18.55
N SER A 307 18.56 -11.74 -19.60
CA SER A 307 19.05 -10.38 -19.81
C SER A 307 18.67 -9.50 -18.61
N VAL A 308 19.70 -8.98 -17.92
CA VAL A 308 19.52 -8.05 -16.80
C VAL A 308 18.77 -6.80 -17.25
N GLU A 309 18.98 -6.36 -18.50
CA GLU A 309 18.27 -5.22 -19.07
C GLU A 309 16.78 -5.50 -19.23
N SER A 310 16.40 -6.68 -19.74
CA SER A 310 14.97 -7.05 -19.85
C SER A 310 14.29 -7.17 -18.47
N ALA A 311 15.00 -7.69 -17.47
CA ALA A 311 14.50 -7.76 -16.11
C ALA A 311 14.30 -6.36 -15.50
N LEU A 312 15.21 -5.43 -15.79
CA LEU A 312 15.08 -4.04 -15.37
C LEU A 312 13.94 -3.33 -16.11
N ASP A 313 13.75 -3.55 -17.41
CA ASP A 313 12.62 -2.96 -18.15
C ASP A 313 11.27 -3.38 -17.57
N SER A 314 11.12 -4.67 -17.26
CA SER A 314 9.92 -5.20 -16.59
C SER A 314 9.77 -4.59 -15.18
N ALA A 315 10.85 -4.55 -14.40
CA ALA A 315 10.84 -3.97 -13.06
C ALA A 315 10.46 -2.47 -13.07
N GLU A 316 11.02 -1.69 -14.00
CA GLU A 316 10.72 -0.27 -14.18
C GLU A 316 9.26 -0.06 -14.59
N ALA A 317 8.77 -0.81 -15.59
CA ALA A 317 7.37 -0.75 -16.02
C ALA A 317 6.40 -1.06 -14.88
N GLN A 318 6.74 -2.00 -13.99
CA GLN A 318 5.93 -2.36 -12.83
C GLN A 318 5.99 -1.29 -11.72
N VAL A 319 7.18 -0.83 -11.33
CA VAL A 319 7.31 0.10 -10.19
C VAL A 319 6.88 1.52 -10.53
N PHE A 320 7.20 2.00 -11.74
CA PHE A 320 6.90 3.36 -12.17
C PHE A 320 5.47 3.55 -12.68
N GLU A 321 4.67 2.48 -12.85
CA GLU A 321 3.24 2.61 -13.17
C GLU A 321 2.48 3.40 -12.09
N ARG A 322 2.83 3.21 -10.81
CA ARG A 322 2.08 3.75 -9.66
C ARG A 322 2.86 4.74 -8.80
N ARG A 323 4.14 4.95 -9.08
CA ARG A 323 5.03 5.80 -8.29
C ARG A 323 5.96 6.55 -9.23
N SER A 324 6.07 7.87 -9.10
CA SER A 324 7.08 8.63 -9.85
C SER A 324 8.49 8.41 -9.29
N VAL A 325 8.59 8.23 -7.97
CA VAL A 325 9.85 8.04 -7.27
C VAL A 325 9.76 6.81 -6.38
N VAL A 326 10.81 5.99 -6.40
CA VAL A 326 10.93 4.75 -5.62
C VAL A 326 12.26 4.68 -4.90
N ASP A 327 12.30 4.01 -3.75
CA ASP A 327 13.58 3.58 -3.15
C ASP A 327 14.22 2.56 -4.11
N GLU A 328 15.52 2.70 -4.36
CA GLU A 328 16.31 1.83 -5.25
C GLU A 328 16.09 0.35 -4.96
N HIS A 329 15.96 -0.04 -3.70
CA HIS A 329 15.76 -1.44 -3.31
C HIS A 329 14.38 -1.98 -3.72
N ALA A 330 13.39 -1.10 -3.97
CA ALA A 330 12.12 -1.53 -4.54
C ALA A 330 12.29 -1.94 -6.01
N LEU A 331 13.11 -1.23 -6.79
CA LEU A 331 13.45 -1.59 -8.16
C LEU A 331 14.30 -2.87 -8.19
N LEU A 332 15.35 -2.93 -7.36
CA LEU A 332 16.19 -4.14 -7.24
C LEU A 332 15.37 -5.38 -6.85
N ARG A 333 14.40 -5.23 -5.94
CA ARG A 333 13.49 -6.30 -5.55
C ARG A 333 12.72 -6.86 -6.74
N GLU A 334 12.07 -5.99 -7.53
CA GLU A 334 11.29 -6.46 -8.68
C GLU A 334 12.18 -7.08 -9.76
N ALA A 335 13.34 -6.48 -10.04
CA ALA A 335 14.30 -7.03 -11.01
C ALA A 335 14.80 -8.43 -10.61
N LEU A 336 15.13 -8.64 -9.32
CA LEU A 336 15.50 -9.95 -8.79
C LEU A 336 14.34 -10.95 -8.80
N SER A 337 13.11 -10.48 -8.61
CA SER A 337 11.91 -11.33 -8.70
C SER A 337 11.66 -11.80 -10.14
N VAL A 338 11.85 -10.92 -11.13
CA VAL A 338 11.74 -11.23 -12.56
C VAL A 338 12.82 -12.20 -13.01
N ALA A 339 14.09 -11.92 -12.67
CA ALA A 339 15.24 -12.71 -13.10
C ALA A 339 15.69 -13.75 -12.08
N ARG A 340 14.77 -14.28 -11.28
CA ARG A 340 15.10 -15.10 -10.10
C ARG A 340 16.00 -16.28 -10.45
N GLY A 341 17.13 -16.36 -9.76
CA GLY A 341 18.12 -17.43 -9.91
C GLY A 341 18.95 -17.36 -11.20
N ARG A 342 18.70 -16.37 -12.07
CA ARG A 342 19.38 -16.20 -13.36
C ARG A 342 20.22 -14.92 -13.44
N THR A 343 20.33 -14.18 -12.34
CA THR A 343 21.17 -12.99 -12.22
C THR A 343 21.72 -12.86 -10.79
N SER A 344 22.64 -11.92 -10.57
CA SER A 344 23.17 -11.60 -9.24
C SER A 344 22.75 -10.20 -8.80
N VAL A 345 22.72 -9.97 -7.48
CA VAL A 345 22.44 -8.64 -6.90
C VAL A 345 23.42 -7.59 -7.43
N LYS A 346 24.70 -7.97 -7.56
CA LYS A 346 25.76 -7.11 -8.10
C LYS A 346 25.46 -6.70 -9.55
N ALA A 347 25.13 -7.65 -10.43
CA ALA A 347 24.83 -7.36 -11.83
C ALA A 347 23.63 -6.41 -11.99
N VAL A 348 22.56 -6.61 -11.19
CA VAL A 348 21.40 -5.71 -11.21
C VAL A 348 21.78 -4.30 -10.72
N ARG A 349 22.56 -4.18 -9.63
CA ARG A 349 23.04 -2.87 -9.13
C ARG A 349 23.91 -2.15 -10.17
N GLU A 350 24.79 -2.86 -10.86
CA GLU A 350 25.64 -2.30 -11.93
C GLU A 350 24.80 -1.80 -13.11
N ALA A 351 23.78 -2.57 -13.52
CA ALA A 351 22.88 -2.17 -14.59
C ALA A 351 22.01 -0.95 -14.21
N VAL A 352 21.53 -0.87 -12.96
CA VAL A 352 20.87 0.35 -12.45
C VAL A 352 21.82 1.54 -12.46
N ALA A 353 23.07 1.37 -12.02
CA ALA A 353 24.08 2.44 -12.05
C ALA A 353 24.38 2.92 -13.48
N LYS A 354 24.41 1.99 -14.44
CA LYS A 354 24.54 2.32 -15.87
C LYS A 354 23.35 3.15 -16.37
N ARG A 355 22.10 2.80 -16.03
CA ARG A 355 20.90 3.58 -16.40
C ARG A 355 20.87 4.97 -15.79
N VAL A 356 21.41 5.13 -14.58
CA VAL A 356 21.60 6.45 -13.97
C VAL A 356 22.65 7.25 -14.73
N LYS A 357 23.77 6.62 -15.12
CA LYS A 357 24.85 7.27 -15.89
C LYS A 357 24.39 7.69 -17.30
N THR A 358 23.56 6.90 -17.96
CA THR A 358 22.99 7.24 -19.29
C THR A 358 21.84 8.24 -19.20
N GLY A 359 21.35 8.56 -18.00
CA GLY A 359 20.26 9.51 -17.77
C GLY A 359 18.86 8.93 -17.98
N THR A 360 18.73 7.62 -18.22
CA THR A 360 17.43 6.90 -18.30
C THR A 360 16.73 6.90 -16.94
N LEU A 361 17.51 6.83 -15.86
CA LEU A 361 17.06 7.00 -14.48
C LEU A 361 17.68 8.24 -13.86
N VAL A 362 16.90 8.92 -13.02
CA VAL A 362 17.33 10.06 -12.21
C VAL A 362 17.49 9.58 -10.78
N ARG A 363 18.62 9.92 -10.13
CA ARG A 363 18.93 9.48 -8.76
C ARG A 363 19.18 10.66 -7.82
N SER A 364 18.62 10.59 -6.62
CA SER A 364 19.02 11.43 -5.48
C SER A 364 19.10 10.57 -4.22
N GLY A 365 20.31 10.40 -3.68
CA GLY A 365 20.55 9.44 -2.60
C GLY A 365 20.17 8.00 -3.00
N GLN A 366 19.23 7.40 -2.27
CA GLN A 366 18.68 6.06 -2.54
C GLN A 366 17.34 6.10 -3.29
N GLU A 367 16.93 7.26 -3.78
CA GLU A 367 15.67 7.43 -4.52
C GLU A 367 15.93 7.53 -6.01
N LEU A 368 15.08 6.86 -6.79
CA LEU A 368 15.11 6.79 -8.25
C LEU A 368 13.80 7.29 -8.84
N GLY A 369 13.87 8.00 -9.97
CA GLY A 369 12.74 8.35 -10.83
C GLY A 369 13.06 8.09 -12.30
N SER A 370 12.05 7.87 -13.12
CA SER A 370 12.24 7.66 -14.56
C SER A 370 12.47 8.99 -15.30
N ARG A 371 13.30 8.97 -16.35
CA ARG A 371 13.50 10.13 -17.23
C ARG A 371 12.22 10.56 -17.92
N GLU A 372 11.41 9.59 -18.38
CA GLU A 372 10.10 9.86 -18.98
C GLU A 372 9.17 10.61 -18.01
N GLY A 373 9.15 10.20 -16.74
CA GLY A 373 8.37 10.88 -15.70
C GLY A 373 8.82 12.32 -15.47
N LEU A 374 10.13 12.56 -15.46
CA LEU A 374 10.69 13.91 -15.36
C LEU A 374 10.32 14.78 -16.57
N GLU A 375 10.41 14.23 -17.78
CA GLU A 375 10.05 14.93 -19.01
C GLU A 375 8.58 15.28 -19.05
N ALA A 376 7.71 14.34 -18.66
CA ALA A 376 6.28 14.61 -18.55
C ALA A 376 6.00 15.76 -17.56
N GLU A 377 6.59 15.71 -16.37
CA GLU A 377 6.48 16.77 -15.36
C GLU A 377 7.00 18.13 -15.88
N GLN A 378 8.11 18.14 -16.62
CA GLN A 378 8.69 19.36 -17.19
C GLN A 378 7.84 19.93 -18.34
N GLU A 379 7.31 19.07 -19.21
CA GLU A 379 6.57 19.46 -20.40
C GLU A 379 5.30 20.23 -20.06
N PHE A 380 4.40 19.65 -19.24
CA PHE A 380 3.16 20.34 -18.89
C PHE A 380 3.41 21.60 -18.05
N CYS A 381 4.48 21.60 -17.21
CA CYS A 381 4.85 22.79 -16.45
C CYS A 381 5.38 23.91 -17.33
N ALA A 382 6.21 23.57 -18.34
CA ALA A 382 6.77 24.52 -19.28
C ALA A 382 5.66 25.13 -20.14
N TRP A 383 4.75 24.32 -20.66
CA TRP A 383 3.59 24.80 -21.39
C TRP A 383 2.72 25.73 -20.52
N ALA A 384 2.33 25.29 -19.33
CA ALA A 384 1.47 26.08 -18.45
C ALA A 384 2.10 27.43 -18.05
N ARG A 385 3.43 27.49 -17.93
CA ARG A 385 4.17 28.73 -17.62
C ARG A 385 4.30 29.67 -18.83
N ASN A 386 4.61 29.11 -20.00
CA ASN A 386 5.00 29.88 -21.19
C ASN A 386 3.83 30.15 -22.15
N ALA A 387 2.65 29.57 -21.91
CA ALA A 387 1.50 29.77 -22.77
C ALA A 387 1.07 31.25 -22.82
N ALA A 388 0.78 31.74 -24.03
CA ALA A 388 0.39 33.13 -24.25
C ALA A 388 -0.88 33.48 -23.46
N LEU A 389 -0.88 34.68 -22.88
CA LEU A 389 -2.04 35.23 -22.20
C LEU A 389 -3.20 35.46 -23.19
N SER A 390 -4.41 35.23 -22.71
CA SER A 390 -5.67 35.45 -23.44
C SER A 390 -6.47 36.59 -22.78
N GLY A 391 -7.67 36.89 -23.28
CA GLY A 391 -8.62 37.73 -22.56
C GLY A 391 -9.04 37.13 -21.20
N PRO A 392 -9.78 37.88 -20.38
CA PRO A 392 -10.43 37.35 -19.17
C PRO A 392 -11.23 36.08 -19.45
N LEU A 393 -11.36 35.18 -18.46
CA LEU A 393 -12.17 33.96 -18.58
C LEU A 393 -13.66 34.28 -18.74
N GLY A 394 -14.16 35.27 -18.01
CA GLY A 394 -15.56 35.66 -18.09
C GLY A 394 -15.85 36.98 -17.38
N LYS A 395 -17.14 37.26 -17.16
CA LYS A 395 -17.62 38.44 -16.41
C LYS A 395 -18.06 38.03 -15.02
N VAL A 396 -17.91 38.91 -14.03
CA VAL A 396 -18.34 38.63 -12.64
C VAL A 396 -19.88 38.61 -12.59
N PRO A 397 -20.52 37.46 -12.29
CA PRO A 397 -21.98 37.37 -12.14
C PRO A 397 -22.45 37.88 -10.76
N SER A 398 -23.74 37.74 -10.48
CA SER A 398 -24.27 37.89 -9.12
C SER A 398 -23.64 36.85 -8.17
N MET A 399 -23.14 37.32 -7.03
CA MET A 399 -22.42 36.50 -6.03
C MET A 399 -23.23 36.30 -4.74
N SER A 400 -24.56 36.41 -4.80
CA SER A 400 -25.43 36.24 -3.64
C SER A 400 -25.22 34.86 -3.00
N GLY A 401 -24.88 34.82 -1.70
CA GLY A 401 -24.67 33.58 -0.96
C GLY A 401 -23.24 33.02 -1.01
N LEU A 402 -22.27 33.76 -1.55
CA LEU A 402 -20.84 33.44 -1.43
C LEU A 402 -20.19 34.26 -0.31
N ASP A 403 -19.30 33.62 0.45
CA ASP A 403 -18.46 34.30 1.43
C ASP A 403 -17.27 35.01 0.76
N GLN A 404 -16.59 35.89 1.51
CA GLN A 404 -15.48 36.72 1.02
C GLN A 404 -14.37 35.93 0.29
N ASP A 405 -13.90 34.80 0.84
CA ASP A 405 -12.86 33.98 0.21
C ASP A 405 -13.33 33.34 -1.12
N GLN A 406 -14.61 33.01 -1.20
CA GLN A 406 -15.24 32.49 -2.41
C GLN A 406 -15.43 33.59 -3.47
N VAL A 407 -15.86 34.79 -3.06
CA VAL A 407 -15.99 35.95 -3.96
C VAL A 407 -14.63 36.33 -4.56
N GLU A 408 -13.58 36.39 -3.74
CA GLU A 408 -12.21 36.67 -4.19
C GLU A 408 -11.72 35.61 -5.19
N ALA A 409 -11.95 34.32 -4.88
CA ALA A 409 -11.56 33.22 -5.76
C ALA A 409 -12.30 33.28 -7.10
N VAL A 410 -13.62 33.44 -7.11
CA VAL A 410 -14.42 33.47 -8.35
C VAL A 410 -14.06 34.70 -9.19
N THR A 411 -13.92 35.87 -8.56
CA THR A 411 -13.53 37.12 -9.25
C THR A 411 -12.15 36.97 -9.88
N GLY A 412 -11.18 36.45 -9.13
CA GLY A 412 -9.83 36.23 -9.63
C GLY A 412 -9.75 35.19 -10.75
N ILE A 413 -10.52 34.10 -10.66
CA ILE A 413 -10.63 33.11 -11.74
C ILE A 413 -11.16 33.77 -13.00
N LEU A 414 -12.30 34.45 -12.94
CA LEU A 414 -12.93 35.07 -14.11
C LEU A 414 -12.07 36.18 -14.73
N ALA A 415 -11.32 36.93 -13.92
CA ALA A 415 -10.39 37.95 -14.39
C ALA A 415 -9.09 37.38 -15.00
N SER A 416 -8.77 36.11 -14.74
CA SER A 416 -7.51 35.50 -15.16
C SER A 416 -7.37 35.47 -16.68
N ARG A 417 -6.15 35.75 -17.14
CA ARG A 417 -5.73 35.72 -18.55
C ARG A 417 -4.91 34.48 -18.90
N HIS A 418 -4.57 33.65 -17.92
CA HIS A 418 -3.72 32.48 -18.13
C HIS A 418 -4.49 31.34 -18.82
N LYS A 419 -3.75 30.50 -19.55
CA LYS A 419 -4.31 29.26 -20.15
C LYS A 419 -4.61 28.19 -19.11
N VAL A 420 -3.93 28.20 -17.97
CA VAL A 420 -4.18 27.28 -16.85
C VAL A 420 -4.48 28.09 -15.60
N VAL A 421 -5.57 27.75 -14.93
CA VAL A 421 -6.00 28.35 -13.67
C VAL A 421 -6.31 27.22 -12.68
N VAL A 422 -5.85 27.36 -11.44
CA VAL A 422 -6.08 26.37 -10.39
C VAL A 422 -6.95 26.95 -9.28
N MET A 423 -8.02 26.23 -8.93
CA MET A 423 -8.78 26.46 -7.70
C MET A 423 -8.49 25.33 -6.72
N GLN A 424 -7.76 25.63 -5.67
CA GLN A 424 -7.52 24.69 -4.58
C GLN A 424 -8.50 24.95 -3.44
N GLY A 425 -9.23 23.93 -3.00
CA GLY A 425 -10.10 24.07 -1.84
C GLY A 425 -9.99 22.88 -0.90
N ASP A 426 -9.80 23.19 0.39
CA ASP A 426 -9.84 22.20 1.47
C ASP A 426 -11.21 21.47 1.49
N ALA A 427 -11.29 20.36 2.21
CA ALA A 427 -12.46 19.50 2.22
C ALA A 427 -13.66 20.24 2.83
N GLY A 428 -14.69 20.46 2.01
CA GLY A 428 -15.93 21.10 2.45
C GLY A 428 -15.89 22.62 2.48
N THR A 429 -15.05 23.26 1.66
CA THR A 429 -14.97 24.74 1.54
C THR A 429 -15.99 25.37 0.59
N GLY A 430 -16.78 24.56 -0.14
CA GLY A 430 -17.78 25.07 -1.08
C GLY A 430 -17.30 25.21 -2.52
N LYS A 431 -16.31 24.41 -2.96
CA LYS A 431 -15.80 24.40 -4.35
C LYS A 431 -16.89 24.34 -5.41
N THR A 432 -17.89 23.49 -5.21
CA THR A 432 -19.02 23.32 -6.11
C THR A 432 -19.84 24.60 -6.28
N THR A 433 -20.10 25.32 -5.18
CA THR A 433 -20.81 26.61 -5.20
C THR A 433 -19.99 27.67 -5.95
N CYS A 434 -18.67 27.71 -5.74
CA CYS A 434 -17.78 28.59 -6.52
C CYS A 434 -17.79 28.23 -8.00
N LEU A 435 -17.80 26.94 -8.35
CA LEU A 435 -17.83 26.49 -9.75
C LEU A 435 -19.12 26.91 -10.46
N GLN A 436 -20.27 26.83 -9.79
CA GLN A 436 -21.53 27.33 -10.34
C GLN A 436 -21.45 28.82 -10.68
N ALA A 437 -20.88 29.63 -9.78
CA ALA A 437 -20.67 31.05 -10.03
C ALA A 437 -19.65 31.30 -11.16
N VAL A 438 -18.56 30.54 -11.23
CA VAL A 438 -17.61 30.63 -12.36
C VAL A 438 -18.34 30.32 -13.68
N LEU A 439 -19.09 29.22 -13.77
CA LEU A 439 -19.82 28.84 -14.99
C LEU A 439 -20.82 29.92 -15.42
N ALA A 440 -21.54 30.52 -14.47
CA ALA A 440 -22.44 31.63 -14.76
C ALA A 440 -21.69 32.84 -15.35
N GLY A 441 -20.51 33.16 -14.81
CA GLY A 441 -19.66 34.23 -15.33
C GLY A 441 -19.06 33.95 -16.71
N LEU A 442 -18.74 32.68 -17.00
CA LEU A 442 -18.30 32.23 -18.32
C LEU A 442 -19.43 32.38 -19.35
N ALA A 443 -20.64 31.94 -19.00
CA ALA A 443 -21.81 32.05 -19.87
C ALA A 443 -22.15 33.52 -20.22
N GLN A 444 -22.04 34.45 -19.26
CA GLN A 444 -22.23 35.89 -19.49
C GLN A 444 -21.20 36.50 -20.46
N ALA A 445 -20.06 35.84 -20.65
CA ALA A 445 -19.03 36.23 -21.61
C ALA A 445 -19.15 35.48 -22.95
N GLY A 446 -20.16 34.61 -23.12
CA GLY A 446 -20.34 33.76 -24.29
C GLY A 446 -19.36 32.59 -24.37
N ALA A 447 -18.62 32.30 -23.29
CA ALA A 447 -17.68 31.18 -23.24
C ALA A 447 -18.40 29.86 -22.91
N GLN A 448 -18.01 28.79 -23.59
CA GLN A 448 -18.52 27.44 -23.32
C GLN A 448 -17.50 26.65 -22.49
N ALA A 449 -18.01 25.88 -21.52
CA ALA A 449 -17.20 25.00 -20.69
C ALA A 449 -17.60 23.54 -20.89
N PHE A 450 -16.62 22.66 -20.94
CA PHE A 450 -16.78 21.21 -20.85
C PHE A 450 -16.27 20.75 -19.49
N GLY A 451 -17.15 20.18 -18.67
CA GLY A 451 -16.80 19.65 -17.35
C GLY A 451 -16.31 18.21 -17.44
N CYS A 452 -15.27 17.87 -16.70
CA CYS A 452 -14.87 16.47 -16.53
C CYS A 452 -14.28 16.17 -15.17
N ALA A 453 -14.22 14.88 -14.83
CA ALA A 453 -13.56 14.39 -13.63
C ALA A 453 -12.83 13.06 -13.89
N PRO A 454 -11.85 12.66 -13.05
CA PRO A 454 -11.04 11.45 -13.27
C PRO A 454 -11.77 10.12 -13.02
N SER A 455 -12.93 10.13 -12.36
CA SER A 455 -13.68 8.91 -12.05
C SER A 455 -15.16 9.07 -12.37
N THR A 456 -15.81 7.97 -12.76
CA THR A 456 -17.26 7.97 -13.04
C THR A 456 -18.08 8.50 -11.85
N GLY A 457 -17.72 8.15 -10.62
CA GLY A 457 -18.41 8.64 -9.42
C GLY A 457 -18.28 10.16 -9.24
N ALA A 458 -17.09 10.71 -9.45
CA ALA A 458 -16.88 12.17 -9.41
C ALA A 458 -17.59 12.88 -10.57
N THR A 459 -17.61 12.30 -11.77
CA THR A 459 -18.33 12.83 -12.93
C THR A 459 -19.84 12.90 -12.68
N GLU A 460 -20.44 11.90 -12.03
CA GLU A 460 -21.87 11.94 -11.69
C GLU A 460 -22.19 13.02 -10.66
N GLU A 461 -21.36 13.17 -9.63
CA GLU A 461 -21.53 14.24 -8.64
C GLU A 461 -21.39 15.63 -9.29
N LEU A 462 -20.42 15.76 -10.20
CA LEU A 462 -20.22 16.97 -11.00
C LEU A 462 -21.44 17.27 -11.87
N ARG A 463 -21.99 16.25 -12.55
CA ARG A 463 -23.17 16.38 -13.42
C ARG A 463 -24.43 16.77 -12.65
N ARG A 464 -24.60 16.27 -11.41
CA ARG A 464 -25.72 16.68 -10.54
C ARG A 464 -25.60 18.12 -10.06
N SER A 465 -24.37 18.61 -9.97
CA SER A 465 -24.09 19.89 -9.32
C SER A 465 -23.87 21.04 -10.30
N LEU A 466 -23.43 20.76 -11.53
CA LEU A 466 -23.10 21.78 -12.52
C LEU A 466 -24.00 21.64 -13.76
N PRO A 467 -24.50 22.76 -14.31
CA PRO A 467 -25.16 22.76 -15.60
C PRO A 467 -24.13 22.53 -16.74
N GLY A 468 -24.57 21.88 -17.83
CA GLY A 468 -23.79 21.75 -19.06
C GLY A 468 -23.28 20.34 -19.35
N GLU A 469 -22.38 20.25 -20.33
CA GLU A 469 -21.78 18.99 -20.80
C GLU A 469 -20.72 18.49 -19.81
N VAL A 470 -20.94 17.27 -19.29
CA VAL A 470 -20.06 16.65 -18.28
C VAL A 470 -19.70 15.21 -18.66
N GLY A 471 -18.40 14.95 -18.81
CA GLY A 471 -17.83 13.64 -19.15
C GLY A 471 -16.72 13.16 -18.21
N THR A 472 -16.11 12.02 -18.54
CA THR A 472 -14.91 11.56 -17.83
C THR A 472 -13.65 12.08 -18.53
N LEU A 473 -12.58 12.37 -17.77
CA LEU A 473 -11.31 12.80 -18.36
C LEU A 473 -10.74 11.74 -19.32
N GLN A 474 -10.90 10.46 -18.98
CA GLN A 474 -10.41 9.34 -19.78
C GLN A 474 -11.12 9.24 -21.13
N GLU A 475 -12.42 9.50 -21.17
CA GLU A 475 -13.20 9.55 -22.41
C GLU A 475 -12.80 10.74 -23.28
N LEU A 476 -12.62 11.92 -22.68
CA LEU A 476 -12.10 13.11 -23.39
C LEU A 476 -10.73 12.84 -24.03
N LEU A 477 -9.81 12.22 -23.30
CA LEU A 477 -8.47 11.93 -23.81
C LEU A 477 -8.45 10.81 -24.86
N ALA A 478 -9.47 9.95 -24.92
CA ALA A 478 -9.52 8.80 -25.82
C ALA A 478 -10.40 8.99 -27.07
N ASN A 479 -11.33 9.96 -27.08
CA ASN A 479 -12.31 10.15 -28.15
C ASN A 479 -12.00 11.39 -29.03
N PRO A 480 -11.50 11.21 -30.27
CA PRO A 480 -11.17 12.32 -31.16
C PRO A 480 -12.35 13.23 -31.54
N ALA A 481 -13.57 12.69 -31.61
CA ALA A 481 -14.76 13.48 -31.92
C ALA A 481 -15.07 14.46 -30.77
N LEU A 482 -15.04 13.96 -29.54
CA LEU A 482 -15.21 14.79 -28.34
C LEU A 482 -14.07 15.83 -28.20
N GLN A 483 -12.84 15.47 -28.60
CA GLN A 483 -11.73 16.43 -28.67
C GLN A 483 -12.02 17.54 -29.68
N ALA A 484 -12.54 17.22 -30.87
CA ALA A 484 -12.91 18.22 -31.86
C ALA A 484 -14.05 19.13 -31.37
N GLU A 485 -15.07 18.57 -30.71
CA GLU A 485 -16.19 19.31 -30.13
C GLU A 485 -15.77 20.28 -29.02
N THR A 486 -14.72 19.93 -28.28
CA THR A 486 -14.19 20.77 -27.20
C THR A 486 -13.24 21.87 -27.67
N LYS A 487 -12.93 21.99 -28.96
CA LYS A 487 -12.00 23.00 -29.50
C LYS A 487 -12.38 24.43 -29.10
N GLY A 488 -11.41 25.20 -28.60
CA GLY A 488 -11.60 26.59 -28.15
C GLY A 488 -12.40 26.75 -26.84
N ARG A 489 -12.98 25.68 -26.29
CA ARG A 489 -13.74 25.71 -25.04
C ARG A 489 -12.83 25.76 -23.80
N ILE A 490 -13.43 26.05 -22.65
CA ILE A 490 -12.79 25.90 -21.34
C ILE A 490 -13.01 24.46 -20.86
N ILE A 491 -11.93 23.75 -20.56
CA ILE A 491 -12.01 22.43 -19.94
C ILE A 491 -11.89 22.61 -18.42
N LEU A 492 -13.00 22.34 -17.73
CA LEU A 492 -13.07 22.33 -16.27
C LEU A 492 -12.84 20.91 -15.78
N VAL A 493 -11.83 20.71 -14.94
CA VAL A 493 -11.55 19.40 -14.34
C VAL A 493 -11.74 19.47 -12.83
N ASP A 494 -12.78 18.81 -12.32
CA ASP A 494 -12.99 18.65 -10.88
C ASP A 494 -12.25 17.41 -10.35
N GLU A 495 -11.94 17.41 -9.05
CA GLU A 495 -11.08 16.43 -8.40
C GLU A 495 -9.72 16.24 -9.12
N ALA A 496 -9.14 17.34 -9.61
CA ALA A 496 -7.88 17.36 -10.35
C ALA A 496 -6.67 16.80 -9.56
N GLY A 497 -6.79 16.67 -8.24
CA GLY A 497 -5.81 15.97 -7.41
C GLY A 497 -5.68 14.47 -7.71
N LEU A 498 -6.68 13.87 -8.39
CA LEU A 498 -6.69 12.47 -8.81
C LEU A 498 -6.13 12.25 -10.23
N ILE A 499 -5.68 13.30 -10.92
CA ILE A 499 -5.08 13.20 -12.26
C ILE A 499 -3.62 12.75 -12.14
N SER A 500 -3.24 11.74 -12.92
CA SER A 500 -1.85 11.27 -13.01
C SER A 500 -0.93 12.23 -13.78
N VAL A 501 0.39 12.07 -13.65
CA VAL A 501 1.36 12.86 -14.45
C VAL A 501 1.16 12.65 -15.95
N ARG A 502 0.84 11.41 -16.37
CA ARG A 502 0.56 11.09 -17.76
C ARG A 502 -0.72 11.77 -18.26
N GLU A 503 -1.83 11.60 -17.56
CA GLU A 503 -3.12 12.20 -17.95
C GLU A 503 -3.03 13.74 -17.98
N MET A 504 -2.29 14.36 -17.05
CA MET A 504 -2.07 15.80 -17.07
C MET A 504 -1.25 16.26 -18.28
N ARG A 505 -0.20 15.52 -18.64
CA ARG A 505 0.57 15.78 -19.87
C ARG A 505 -0.33 15.71 -21.10
N ASP A 506 -1.11 14.64 -21.22
CA ASP A 506 -2.00 14.42 -22.35
C ASP A 506 -3.11 15.50 -22.42
N LEU A 507 -3.64 15.93 -21.26
CA LEU A 507 -4.60 17.04 -21.16
C LEU A 507 -3.98 18.38 -21.58
N CYS A 508 -2.76 18.70 -21.13
CA CYS A 508 -2.08 19.93 -21.53
C CYS A 508 -1.73 19.94 -23.04
N ARG A 509 -1.35 18.79 -23.61
CA ARG A 509 -1.14 18.64 -25.06
C ARG A 509 -2.42 18.88 -25.85
N LEU A 510 -3.53 18.26 -25.41
CA LEU A 510 -4.85 18.48 -25.99
C LEU A 510 -5.22 19.97 -25.93
N ALA A 511 -5.06 20.60 -24.77
CA ALA A 511 -5.37 22.01 -24.59
C ALA A 511 -4.50 22.93 -25.46
N ALA A 512 -3.22 22.59 -25.66
CA ALA A 512 -2.34 23.30 -26.57
C ALA A 512 -2.81 23.19 -28.02
N ALA A 513 -3.16 21.98 -28.48
CA ALA A 513 -3.58 21.72 -29.86
C ALA A 513 -4.95 22.33 -30.19
N ASN A 514 -5.85 22.36 -29.21
CA ASN A 514 -7.23 22.80 -29.39
C ASN A 514 -7.50 24.23 -28.89
N GLU A 515 -6.45 24.97 -28.53
CA GLU A 515 -6.53 26.33 -27.97
C GLU A 515 -7.41 26.43 -26.71
N ASN A 516 -7.55 25.34 -25.96
CA ASN A 516 -8.37 25.32 -24.76
C ASN A 516 -7.72 26.10 -23.62
N ARG A 517 -8.57 26.50 -22.67
CA ARG A 517 -8.14 26.96 -21.34
C ARG A 517 -8.53 25.90 -20.31
N LEU A 518 -7.66 25.67 -19.34
CA LEU A 518 -7.85 24.69 -18.28
C LEU A 518 -8.21 25.38 -16.97
N LEU A 519 -9.33 24.96 -16.37
CA LEU A 519 -9.68 25.28 -14.99
C LEU A 519 -9.59 23.99 -14.16
N LEU A 520 -8.54 23.87 -13.36
CA LEU A 520 -8.27 22.69 -12.55
C LEU A 520 -8.74 22.93 -11.12
N VAL A 521 -9.67 22.10 -10.64
CA VAL A 521 -10.25 22.21 -9.30
C VAL A 521 -9.91 20.98 -8.48
N GLY A 522 -9.35 21.16 -7.29
CA GLY A 522 -8.92 20.01 -6.50
C GLY A 522 -8.40 20.34 -5.10
N ASP A 523 -7.86 19.32 -4.45
CA ASP A 523 -7.25 19.42 -3.13
C ASP A 523 -6.01 18.52 -3.08
N ILE A 524 -4.81 19.10 -3.08
CA ILE A 524 -3.53 18.35 -3.03
C ILE A 524 -3.33 17.65 -1.68
N LYS A 525 -4.12 17.98 -0.66
CA LYS A 525 -4.09 17.34 0.67
C LYS A 525 -4.88 16.03 0.70
N GLN A 526 -5.68 15.73 -0.33
CA GLN A 526 -6.41 14.47 -0.47
C GLN A 526 -5.59 13.42 -1.23
N HIS A 527 -6.18 12.25 -1.54
CA HIS A 527 -5.47 11.21 -2.26
C HIS A 527 -5.02 11.67 -3.65
N ALA A 528 -3.87 11.16 -4.07
CA ALA A 528 -3.40 11.27 -5.45
C ALA A 528 -4.01 10.14 -6.32
N SER A 529 -3.79 10.24 -7.63
CA SER A 529 -4.11 9.19 -8.61
C SER A 529 -3.56 7.82 -8.20
N VAL A 530 -4.16 6.74 -8.70
CA VAL A 530 -3.56 5.40 -8.57
C VAL A 530 -2.29 5.30 -9.42
N GLU A 531 -2.34 5.82 -10.65
CA GLU A 531 -1.17 5.94 -11.53
C GLU A 531 -0.16 6.97 -10.96
N ALA A 532 1.07 6.93 -11.47
CA ALA A 532 2.18 7.69 -10.91
C ALA A 532 1.99 9.22 -10.91
N GLY A 533 2.56 9.83 -9.86
CA GLY A 533 2.73 11.28 -9.73
C GLY A 533 1.68 12.02 -8.91
N ASP A 534 1.88 13.33 -8.80
CA ASP A 534 1.03 14.31 -8.12
C ASP A 534 0.95 15.57 -9.00
N ALA A 535 0.26 15.44 -10.13
CA ALA A 535 0.37 16.39 -11.24
C ALA A 535 -0.13 17.79 -10.89
N LEU A 536 -1.23 17.88 -10.12
CA LEU A 536 -1.76 19.16 -9.65
C LEU A 536 -0.77 19.88 -8.74
N ARG A 537 -0.14 19.16 -7.80
CA ARG A 537 0.91 19.71 -6.93
C ARG A 537 2.14 20.14 -7.73
N CYS A 538 2.51 19.38 -8.76
CA CYS A 538 3.58 19.73 -9.68
C CYS A 538 3.30 21.08 -10.37
N LEU A 539 2.11 21.25 -10.96
CA LEU A 539 1.70 22.52 -11.58
C LEU A 539 1.72 23.69 -10.59
N GLN A 540 1.14 23.53 -9.40
CA GLN A 540 1.10 24.60 -8.40
C GLN A 540 2.50 25.04 -7.94
N ASN A 541 3.38 24.08 -7.67
CA ASN A 541 4.70 24.38 -7.12
C ASN A 541 5.70 24.84 -8.17
N TYR A 542 5.51 24.44 -9.43
CA TYR A 542 6.55 24.57 -10.45
C TYR A 542 6.13 25.31 -11.71
N ALA A 543 4.84 25.42 -12.06
CA ALA A 543 4.41 26.13 -13.26
C ALA A 543 4.10 27.62 -13.04
N GLN A 544 4.03 28.08 -11.78
CA GLN A 544 3.66 29.48 -11.43
C GLN A 544 2.29 29.90 -12.00
N VAL A 545 1.36 28.96 -12.08
CA VAL A 545 -0.02 29.22 -12.55
C VAL A 545 -0.82 29.97 -11.47
N PRO A 546 -1.80 30.80 -11.85
CA PRO A 546 -2.73 31.41 -10.90
C PRO A 546 -3.40 30.36 -10.02
N LEU A 547 -3.30 30.57 -8.70
CA LEU A 547 -3.81 29.66 -7.68
C LEU A 547 -4.74 30.41 -6.74
N PHE A 548 -6.02 30.05 -6.77
CA PHE A 548 -7.05 30.58 -5.88
C PHE A 548 -7.36 29.56 -4.79
N ARG A 549 -7.21 29.95 -3.52
CA ARG A 549 -7.31 29.04 -2.37
C ARG A 549 -8.57 29.30 -1.56
N LEU A 550 -9.38 28.26 -1.41
CA LEU A 550 -10.50 28.21 -0.46
C LEU A 550 -10.04 27.45 0.79
N SER A 551 -9.93 28.14 1.92
CA SER A 551 -9.42 27.57 3.18
C SER A 551 -10.48 27.48 4.29
N GLN A 552 -11.59 28.19 4.16
CA GLN A 552 -12.64 28.19 5.17
C GLN A 552 -13.53 26.94 5.03
N ILE A 553 -13.40 25.99 5.96
CA ILE A 553 -14.19 24.75 5.98
C ILE A 553 -15.60 25.05 6.49
N ARG A 554 -16.62 24.63 5.74
CA ARG A 554 -18.04 24.93 6.02
C ARG A 554 -18.90 23.68 6.26
N ARG A 555 -18.41 22.49 5.91
CA ARG A 555 -19.17 21.22 5.94
C ARG A 555 -19.66 20.81 7.33
N GLN A 556 -18.81 20.90 8.35
CA GLN A 556 -19.16 20.46 9.71
C GLN A 556 -20.03 21.52 10.39
N ARG A 557 -21.18 21.10 10.94
CA ARG A 557 -22.10 21.98 11.68
C ARG A 557 -21.47 22.45 13.00
N ASP A 558 -20.88 21.54 13.74
CA ASP A 558 -20.21 21.83 15.01
C ASP A 558 -18.84 22.53 14.80
N PRO A 559 -18.60 23.70 15.42
CA PRO A 559 -17.33 24.43 15.28
C PRO A 559 -16.11 23.67 15.82
N GLY A 560 -16.27 22.84 16.86
CA GLY A 560 -15.25 21.98 17.41
C GLY A 560 -14.78 20.91 16.42
N TYR A 561 -15.71 20.25 15.74
CA TYR A 561 -15.36 19.32 14.66
C TYR A 561 -14.70 20.04 13.48
N ARG A 562 -15.21 21.22 13.09
CA ARG A 562 -14.60 22.06 12.05
C ARG A 562 -13.13 22.41 12.37
N ARG A 563 -12.83 22.76 13.62
CA ARG A 563 -11.45 22.97 14.09
C ARG A 563 -10.58 21.72 13.99
N ALA A 564 -11.11 20.55 14.34
CA ALA A 564 -10.37 19.29 14.24
C ALA A 564 -10.00 18.97 12.77
N VAL A 565 -10.94 19.16 11.84
CA VAL A 565 -10.67 18.97 10.40
C VAL A 565 -9.67 20.01 9.88
N GLY A 566 -9.78 21.27 10.33
CA GLY A 566 -8.80 22.32 9.99
C GLY A 566 -7.38 21.99 10.42
N LEU A 567 -7.21 21.41 11.62
CA LEU A 567 -5.89 20.94 12.10
C LEU A 567 -5.34 19.80 11.22
N LEU A 568 -6.19 18.87 10.76
CA LEU A 568 -5.76 17.84 9.81
C LEU A 568 -5.35 18.46 8.46
N ALA A 569 -6.11 19.44 7.97
CA ALA A 569 -5.80 20.16 6.74
C ALA A 569 -4.48 20.96 6.82
N GLN A 570 -4.02 21.29 8.02
CA GLN A 570 -2.73 21.94 8.30
C GLN A 570 -1.59 20.94 8.55
N GLY A 571 -1.87 19.63 8.55
CA GLY A 571 -0.89 18.58 8.83
C GLY A 571 -0.66 18.32 10.32
N GLU A 572 -1.42 18.95 11.21
CA GLU A 572 -1.28 18.85 12.66
C GLU A 572 -2.08 17.67 13.23
N ALA A 573 -1.84 16.46 12.71
CA ALA A 573 -2.65 15.27 12.98
C ALA A 573 -2.80 14.93 14.47
N LEU A 574 -1.73 15.02 15.26
CA LEU A 574 -1.79 14.74 16.70
C LEU A 574 -2.64 15.77 17.45
N ARG A 575 -2.61 17.05 17.05
CA ARG A 575 -3.48 18.08 17.64
C ARG A 575 -4.93 17.85 17.24
N ALA A 576 -5.18 17.46 16.00
CA ALA A 576 -6.52 17.12 15.53
C ALA A 576 -7.08 15.92 16.32
N LEU A 577 -6.30 14.85 16.50
CA LEU A 577 -6.73 13.67 17.26
C LEU A 577 -7.05 14.03 18.72
N ARG A 578 -6.24 14.89 19.36
CA ARG A 578 -6.55 15.44 20.69
C ARG A 578 -7.83 16.27 20.68
N GLN A 579 -8.08 17.05 19.62
CA GLN A 579 -9.31 17.83 19.50
C GLN A 579 -10.54 16.92 19.37
N PHE A 580 -10.47 15.85 18.57
CA PHE A 580 -11.52 14.83 18.54
C PHE A 580 -11.72 14.18 19.92
N SER A 581 -10.63 13.86 20.63
CA SER A 581 -10.72 13.28 21.98
C SER A 581 -11.44 14.20 22.97
N ARG A 582 -11.18 15.51 22.94
CA ARG A 582 -11.91 16.50 23.77
C ARG A 582 -13.41 16.57 23.47
N LEU A 583 -13.80 16.25 22.24
CA LEU A 583 -15.22 16.18 21.82
C LEU A 583 -15.86 14.83 22.18
N GLY A 584 -15.15 13.93 22.88
CA GLY A 584 -15.62 12.58 23.17
C GLY A 584 -15.63 11.65 21.95
N ALA A 585 -14.99 12.04 20.86
CA ALA A 585 -15.05 11.35 19.56
C ALA A 585 -13.94 10.31 19.36
N VAL A 586 -13.11 10.01 20.37
CA VAL A 586 -12.02 9.02 20.25
C VAL A 586 -12.16 7.98 21.34
N HIS A 587 -12.16 6.70 20.94
CA HIS A 587 -12.21 5.55 21.82
C HIS A 587 -10.97 4.68 21.61
N GLU A 588 -10.08 4.62 22.60
CA GLU A 588 -8.96 3.68 22.63
C GLU A 588 -9.42 2.34 23.20
N ILE A 589 -9.38 1.28 22.38
CA ILE A 589 -9.77 -0.08 22.76
C ILE A 589 -8.66 -1.03 22.29
N ARG A 590 -7.81 -1.48 23.21
CA ARG A 590 -6.65 -2.34 22.90
C ARG A 590 -7.03 -3.71 22.36
N ASP A 591 -8.13 -4.27 22.87
CA ASP A 591 -8.66 -5.54 22.38
C ASP A 591 -9.38 -5.33 21.03
N GLN A 592 -8.85 -5.95 19.98
CA GLN A 592 -9.37 -5.72 18.62
C GLN A 592 -10.77 -6.27 18.44
N VAL A 593 -11.12 -7.39 19.07
CA VAL A 593 -12.46 -7.99 18.98
C VAL A 593 -13.49 -7.01 19.55
N THR A 594 -13.23 -6.48 20.74
CA THR A 594 -14.06 -5.46 21.39
C THR A 594 -14.11 -4.17 20.58
N LEU A 595 -13.00 -3.75 19.98
CA LEU A 595 -12.94 -2.56 19.12
C LEU A 595 -13.90 -2.67 17.95
N PHE A 596 -13.81 -3.76 17.17
CA PHE A 596 -14.65 -3.96 16.00
C PHE A 596 -16.12 -4.17 16.37
N HIS A 597 -16.39 -4.90 17.46
CA HIS A 597 -17.75 -5.09 17.96
C HIS A 597 -18.39 -3.76 18.38
N THR A 598 -17.67 -2.91 19.10
CA THR A 598 -18.15 -1.60 19.54
C THR A 598 -18.42 -0.68 18.35
N ALA A 599 -17.48 -0.62 17.40
CA ALA A 599 -17.66 0.16 16.17
C ALA A 599 -18.83 -0.35 15.32
N ALA A 600 -19.04 -1.67 15.26
CA ALA A 600 -20.14 -2.28 14.51
C ALA A 600 -21.50 -1.94 15.13
N LYS A 601 -21.61 -2.01 16.47
CA LYS A 601 -22.81 -1.59 17.20
C LYS A 601 -23.13 -0.11 16.92
N ASP A 602 -22.13 0.75 16.99
CA ASP A 602 -22.29 2.18 16.70
C ASP A 602 -22.75 2.45 15.26
N PHE A 603 -22.19 1.72 14.29
CA PHE A 603 -22.60 1.79 12.90
C PHE A 603 -24.07 1.39 12.72
N VAL A 604 -24.49 0.25 13.27
CA VAL A 604 -25.86 -0.25 13.12
C VAL A 604 -26.88 0.71 13.76
N GLN A 605 -26.59 1.20 14.97
CA GLN A 605 -27.43 2.21 15.63
C GLN A 605 -27.58 3.50 14.80
N THR A 606 -26.49 3.94 14.15
CA THR A 606 -26.53 5.13 13.28
C THR A 606 -27.44 4.92 12.08
N VAL A 607 -27.33 3.76 11.43
CA VAL A 607 -28.13 3.41 10.25
C VAL A 607 -29.61 3.25 10.63
N GLN A 608 -29.90 2.63 11.77
CA GLN A 608 -31.28 2.52 12.31
C GLN A 608 -31.90 3.88 12.63
N ALA A 609 -31.09 4.84 13.08
CA ALA A 609 -31.53 6.22 13.29
C ALA A 609 -31.79 7.01 11.97
N GLY A 610 -31.71 6.35 10.81
CA GLY A 610 -31.96 6.97 9.50
C GLY A 610 -30.85 7.91 9.02
N LYS A 611 -29.70 7.95 9.70
CA LYS A 611 -28.58 8.83 9.34
C LYS A 611 -27.68 8.18 8.31
N SER A 612 -27.19 8.97 7.36
CA SER A 612 -26.15 8.47 6.46
C SER A 612 -24.84 8.27 7.22
N CYS A 613 -24.26 7.07 7.12
CA CYS A 613 -23.05 6.68 7.84
C CYS A 613 -21.98 6.12 6.90
N LEU A 614 -20.72 6.54 7.11
CA LEU A 614 -19.56 6.05 6.37
C LEU A 614 -18.50 5.50 7.33
N ALA A 615 -18.35 4.17 7.33
CA ALA A 615 -17.30 3.50 8.08
C ALA A 615 -16.05 3.31 7.21
N ILE A 616 -14.88 3.69 7.72
CA ILE A 616 -13.62 3.75 6.98
C ILE A 616 -12.50 3.07 7.76
N SER A 617 -11.70 2.26 7.08
CA SER A 617 -10.38 1.81 7.56
C SER A 617 -9.31 1.91 6.46
N PRO A 618 -8.03 2.11 6.82
CA PRO A 618 -6.92 2.10 5.88
C PRO A 618 -6.73 0.76 5.14
N VAL A 619 -7.17 -0.37 5.70
CA VAL A 619 -6.87 -1.71 5.17
C VAL A 619 -8.09 -2.62 5.03
N TRP A 620 -8.09 -3.45 3.98
CA TRP A 620 -9.18 -4.40 3.70
C TRP A 620 -9.34 -5.48 4.76
N SER A 621 -8.25 -5.92 5.41
CA SER A 621 -8.33 -6.93 6.46
C SER A 621 -9.22 -6.49 7.62
N GLU A 622 -9.10 -5.23 8.05
CA GLU A 622 -9.93 -4.67 9.12
C GLU A 622 -11.37 -4.43 8.64
N ILE A 623 -11.56 -4.02 7.37
CA ILE A 623 -12.89 -3.90 6.77
C ILE A 623 -13.63 -5.25 6.81
N HIS A 624 -12.96 -6.37 6.53
CA HIS A 624 -13.56 -7.70 6.59
C HIS A 624 -13.93 -8.11 8.03
N THR A 625 -13.05 -7.87 9.00
CA THR A 625 -13.34 -8.13 10.42
C THR A 625 -14.51 -7.27 10.92
N PHE A 626 -14.49 -5.96 10.61
CA PHE A 626 -15.60 -5.05 10.90
C PHE A 626 -16.91 -5.49 10.23
N THR A 627 -16.87 -5.87 8.95
CA THR A 627 -18.04 -6.39 8.21
C THR A 627 -18.64 -7.60 8.91
N THR A 628 -17.80 -8.54 9.36
CA THR A 628 -18.26 -9.72 10.11
C THR A 628 -18.95 -9.33 11.41
N ALA A 629 -18.40 -8.36 12.14
CA ALA A 629 -19.01 -7.83 13.37
C ALA A 629 -20.35 -7.12 13.10
N VAL A 630 -20.43 -6.31 12.04
CA VAL A 630 -21.68 -5.64 11.62
C VAL A 630 -22.76 -6.67 11.26
N ARG A 631 -22.43 -7.70 10.49
CA ARG A 631 -23.40 -8.75 10.13
C ARG A 631 -23.92 -9.49 11.36
N ARG A 632 -23.05 -9.81 12.33
CA ARG A 632 -23.47 -10.42 13.61
C ARG A 632 -24.44 -9.51 14.38
N GLN A 633 -24.14 -8.21 14.44
CA GLN A 633 -25.01 -7.23 15.10
C GLN A 633 -26.37 -7.13 14.39
N LEU A 634 -26.38 -6.99 13.06
CA LEU A 634 -27.62 -6.93 12.26
C LEU A 634 -28.48 -8.18 12.42
N ARG A 635 -27.88 -9.37 12.52
CA ARG A 635 -28.61 -10.62 12.81
C ARG A 635 -29.21 -10.59 14.22
N SER A 636 -28.46 -10.15 15.22
CA SER A 636 -28.96 -10.09 16.61
C SER A 636 -30.14 -9.12 16.78
N GLU A 637 -30.22 -8.10 15.93
CA GLU A 637 -31.30 -7.11 15.91
C GLU A 637 -32.42 -7.46 14.91
N GLY A 638 -32.36 -8.63 14.25
CA GLY A 638 -33.38 -9.07 13.29
C GLY A 638 -33.42 -8.29 11.97
N LEU A 639 -32.43 -7.44 11.70
CA LEU A 639 -32.31 -6.65 10.46
C LEU A 639 -31.74 -7.45 9.29
N LEU A 640 -31.00 -8.52 9.59
CA LEU A 640 -30.50 -9.47 8.59
C LEU A 640 -31.16 -10.82 8.84
N GLN A 641 -32.01 -11.23 7.90
CA GLN A 641 -32.95 -12.34 8.06
C GLN A 641 -32.63 -13.50 7.12
N GLY A 642 -33.05 -14.70 7.52
CA GLY A 642 -32.86 -15.92 6.75
C GLY A 642 -31.43 -16.48 6.76
N GLU A 643 -31.25 -17.58 6.02
CA GLU A 643 -29.95 -18.23 5.83
C GLU A 643 -29.08 -17.45 4.84
N ASP A 644 -27.76 -17.53 5.04
CA ASP A 644 -26.79 -16.93 4.12
C ASP A 644 -26.77 -17.72 2.80
N ARG A 645 -27.08 -17.04 1.69
CA ARG A 645 -26.81 -17.55 0.35
C ARG A 645 -25.40 -17.17 -0.06
N LEU A 646 -24.57 -18.14 -0.45
CA LEU A 646 -23.25 -17.88 -0.98
C LEU A 646 -23.36 -17.32 -2.40
N VAL A 647 -23.04 -16.04 -2.56
CA VAL A 647 -23.04 -15.33 -3.84
C VAL A 647 -21.61 -15.28 -4.39
N PRO A 648 -21.37 -15.83 -5.59
CA PRO A 648 -20.06 -15.74 -6.23
C PRO A 648 -19.68 -14.30 -6.56
N THR A 649 -18.43 -13.94 -6.29
CA THR A 649 -17.84 -12.63 -6.54
C THR A 649 -16.36 -12.76 -6.96
N ILE A 650 -15.75 -11.64 -7.34
CA ILE A 650 -14.36 -11.57 -7.78
C ILE A 650 -13.57 -10.67 -6.83
N LEU A 651 -12.50 -11.22 -6.27
CA LEU A 651 -11.48 -10.46 -5.57
C LEU A 651 -10.37 -10.05 -6.57
N PRO A 652 -10.29 -8.79 -7.00
CA PRO A 652 -9.28 -8.38 -7.96
C PRO A 652 -7.90 -8.40 -7.33
N LEU A 653 -6.92 -8.90 -8.08
CA LEU A 653 -5.51 -8.93 -7.67
C LEU A 653 -4.84 -7.57 -7.82
N LYS A 654 -5.46 -6.65 -8.56
CA LYS A 654 -4.94 -5.29 -8.83
C LYS A 654 -3.54 -5.31 -9.44
N TRP A 655 -3.32 -6.24 -10.37
CA TRP A 655 -2.07 -6.32 -11.11
C TRP A 655 -1.81 -5.06 -11.93
N THR A 656 -0.53 -4.70 -12.07
CA THR A 656 -0.08 -3.70 -13.03
C THR A 656 -0.31 -4.20 -14.46
N ARG A 657 -0.15 -3.32 -15.45
CA ARG A 657 -0.13 -3.71 -16.87
C ARG A 657 0.99 -4.70 -17.14
N GLU A 658 2.16 -4.49 -16.53
CA GLU A 658 3.31 -5.38 -16.68
C GLU A 658 3.07 -6.75 -16.05
N GLU A 659 2.51 -6.80 -14.83
CA GLU A 659 2.16 -8.06 -14.17
C GLU A 659 1.14 -8.87 -14.98
N ARG A 660 0.20 -8.21 -15.68
CA ARG A 660 -0.77 -8.88 -16.58
C ARG A 660 -0.15 -9.42 -17.88
N ARG A 661 0.94 -8.85 -18.37
CA ARG A 661 1.59 -9.30 -19.61
C ARG A 661 2.41 -10.58 -19.41
N ARG A 662 2.86 -10.83 -18.19
CA ARG A 662 3.69 -11.98 -17.83
C ARG A 662 2.83 -13.22 -17.63
N ILE A 663 2.92 -14.15 -18.58
CA ILE A 663 2.16 -15.40 -18.60
C ILE A 663 2.44 -16.23 -17.35
N GLU A 664 3.66 -16.17 -16.82
CA GLU A 664 4.10 -16.95 -15.66
C GLU A 664 3.45 -16.51 -14.34
N ASN A 665 2.80 -15.34 -14.31
CA ASN A 665 2.08 -14.87 -13.12
C ASN A 665 0.71 -15.55 -12.95
N TYR A 666 0.14 -16.08 -14.03
CA TYR A 666 -1.19 -16.69 -14.03
C TYR A 666 -1.15 -18.11 -13.49
N GLN A 667 -2.26 -18.53 -12.90
CA GLN A 667 -2.47 -19.88 -12.41
C GLN A 667 -3.83 -20.41 -12.87
N PRO A 668 -3.99 -21.74 -13.04
CA PRO A 668 -5.30 -22.34 -13.22
C PRO A 668 -6.29 -21.89 -12.13
N GLY A 669 -7.51 -21.54 -12.54
CA GLY A 669 -8.57 -20.99 -11.68
C GLY A 669 -8.64 -19.46 -11.64
N ASP A 670 -7.69 -18.75 -12.27
CA ASP A 670 -7.72 -17.29 -12.35
C ASP A 670 -8.86 -16.79 -13.22
N LEU A 671 -9.49 -15.69 -12.81
CA LEU A 671 -10.59 -15.08 -13.56
C LEU A 671 -10.11 -13.84 -14.31
N LEU A 672 -10.33 -13.81 -15.62
CA LEU A 672 -10.14 -12.63 -16.45
C LEU A 672 -11.50 -11.96 -16.62
N VAL A 673 -11.58 -10.70 -16.19
CA VAL A 673 -12.80 -9.88 -16.24
C VAL A 673 -12.64 -8.78 -17.27
N PHE A 674 -13.35 -8.89 -18.39
CA PHE A 674 -13.27 -7.91 -19.46
C PHE A 674 -14.11 -6.67 -19.14
N HIS A 675 -13.51 -5.48 -19.19
CA HIS A 675 -14.21 -4.20 -18.99
C HIS A 675 -14.34 -3.39 -20.29
N ARG A 676 -13.83 -3.92 -21.40
CA ARG A 676 -14.03 -3.47 -22.78
C ARG A 676 -14.23 -4.68 -23.66
N ASP A 677 -14.85 -4.47 -24.81
CA ASP A 677 -14.92 -5.50 -25.85
C ASP A 677 -13.50 -5.79 -26.37
N SER A 678 -13.25 -7.05 -26.65
CA SER A 678 -12.06 -7.54 -27.34
C SER A 678 -12.49 -8.26 -28.61
N GLU A 679 -11.53 -8.74 -29.41
CA GLU A 679 -11.84 -9.53 -30.62
C GLU A 679 -12.66 -10.79 -30.31
N VAL A 680 -12.49 -11.35 -29.10
CA VAL A 680 -13.08 -12.65 -28.72
C VAL A 680 -14.15 -12.51 -27.63
N PHE A 681 -13.89 -11.68 -26.61
CA PHE A 681 -14.75 -11.55 -25.43
C PHE A 681 -15.42 -10.19 -25.36
N ARG A 682 -16.66 -10.17 -24.86
CA ARG A 682 -17.45 -8.95 -24.67
C ARG A 682 -17.16 -8.30 -23.32
N LYS A 683 -17.50 -7.02 -23.20
CA LYS A 683 -17.52 -6.31 -21.93
C LYS A 683 -18.40 -7.04 -20.90
N HIS A 684 -17.90 -7.15 -19.67
CA HIS A 684 -18.44 -7.88 -18.52
C HIS A 684 -18.33 -9.40 -18.57
N GLU A 685 -17.78 -9.96 -19.65
CA GLU A 685 -17.52 -11.39 -19.73
C GLU A 685 -16.41 -11.79 -18.75
N VAL A 686 -16.59 -12.94 -18.11
CA VAL A 686 -15.66 -13.52 -17.14
C VAL A 686 -15.26 -14.90 -17.63
N VAL A 687 -13.97 -15.09 -17.86
CA VAL A 687 -13.41 -16.38 -18.28
C VAL A 687 -12.39 -16.90 -17.26
N THR A 688 -12.26 -18.22 -17.17
CA THR A 688 -11.40 -18.87 -16.19
C THR A 688 -10.16 -19.43 -16.87
N VAL A 689 -8.96 -19.18 -16.33
CA VAL A 689 -7.73 -19.82 -16.79
C VAL A 689 -7.78 -21.31 -16.48
N GLU A 690 -7.70 -22.14 -17.50
CA GLU A 690 -7.64 -23.60 -17.37
C GLU A 690 -6.18 -24.06 -17.32
N ARG A 691 -5.34 -23.54 -18.23
CA ARG A 691 -3.93 -23.88 -18.33
C ARG A 691 -3.10 -22.71 -18.82
N VAL A 692 -1.84 -22.70 -18.40
CA VAL A 692 -0.83 -21.72 -18.83
C VAL A 692 0.08 -22.40 -19.85
N ASP A 693 0.07 -21.90 -21.10
CA ASP A 693 0.88 -22.42 -22.20
C ASP A 693 1.96 -21.40 -22.58
N PRO A 694 3.11 -21.82 -23.14
CA PRO A 694 4.14 -20.88 -23.61
C PRO A 694 3.63 -19.88 -24.66
N ALA A 695 2.63 -20.28 -25.45
CA ALA A 695 2.01 -19.45 -26.47
C ALA A 695 0.96 -18.48 -25.92
N GLY A 696 0.36 -18.74 -24.75
CA GLY A 696 -0.74 -17.94 -24.19
C GLY A 696 -1.51 -18.69 -23.10
N LEU A 697 -2.57 -18.07 -22.59
CA LEU A 697 -3.45 -18.70 -21.60
C LEU A 697 -4.58 -19.46 -22.30
N ARG A 698 -4.77 -20.72 -21.94
CA ARG A 698 -5.99 -21.43 -22.29
C ARG A 698 -7.06 -21.06 -21.27
N VAL A 699 -8.10 -20.38 -21.73
CA VAL A 699 -9.20 -19.90 -20.89
C VAL A 699 -10.50 -20.56 -21.30
N LYS A 700 -11.43 -20.61 -20.34
CA LYS A 700 -12.72 -21.27 -20.49
C LYS A 700 -13.87 -20.34 -20.15
N THR A 701 -14.88 -20.28 -21.01
CA THR A 701 -16.10 -19.49 -20.79
C THR A 701 -17.04 -20.19 -19.81
N PRO A 702 -18.05 -19.49 -19.25
CA PRO A 702 -19.10 -20.13 -18.46
C PRO A 702 -19.90 -21.19 -19.25
N ALA A 703 -19.95 -21.07 -20.58
CA ALA A 703 -20.55 -22.04 -21.50
C ALA A 703 -19.63 -23.24 -21.78
N ASN A 704 -18.49 -23.35 -21.09
CA ASN A 704 -17.55 -24.46 -21.17
C ASN A 704 -16.77 -24.53 -22.49
N GLU A 705 -16.69 -23.43 -23.24
CA GLU A 705 -15.90 -23.29 -24.46
C GLU A 705 -14.48 -22.83 -24.15
N SER A 706 -13.48 -23.36 -24.85
CA SER A 706 -12.06 -23.08 -24.58
C SER A 706 -11.43 -22.22 -25.68
N PHE A 707 -10.69 -21.18 -25.27
CA PHE A 707 -10.01 -20.23 -26.15
C PHE A 707 -8.54 -20.07 -25.76
N LEU A 708 -7.68 -19.73 -26.72
CA LEU A 708 -6.29 -19.35 -26.46
C LEU A 708 -6.16 -17.82 -26.46
N VAL A 709 -5.65 -17.26 -25.37
CA VAL A 709 -5.54 -15.80 -25.16
C VAL A 709 -4.08 -15.42 -24.96
N ASP A 710 -3.52 -14.63 -25.87
CA ASP A 710 -2.21 -14.02 -25.67
C ASP A 710 -2.33 -12.72 -24.86
N VAL A 711 -2.12 -12.82 -23.55
CA VAL A 711 -2.16 -11.69 -22.61
C VAL A 711 -1.08 -10.62 -22.86
N ARG A 712 -0.09 -10.89 -23.73
CA ARG A 712 0.90 -9.88 -24.15
C ARG A 712 0.31 -8.91 -25.17
N ARG A 713 -0.74 -9.33 -25.89
CA ARG A 713 -1.41 -8.56 -26.96
C ARG A 713 -2.79 -8.06 -26.57
N VAL A 714 -3.52 -8.83 -25.75
CA VAL A 714 -4.86 -8.47 -25.31
C VAL A 714 -4.80 -7.44 -24.17
N SER A 715 -5.74 -6.50 -24.17
CA SER A 715 -5.89 -5.49 -23.11
C SER A 715 -7.37 -5.38 -22.70
N GLY A 716 -7.70 -4.48 -21.77
CA GLY A 716 -9.11 -4.26 -21.39
C GLY A 716 -9.70 -5.30 -20.45
N PHE A 717 -8.86 -6.06 -19.73
CA PHE A 717 -9.30 -7.00 -18.68
C PHE A 717 -8.58 -6.76 -17.35
N GLU A 718 -9.23 -7.16 -16.26
CA GLU A 718 -8.63 -7.29 -14.92
C GLU A 718 -8.51 -8.76 -14.54
N VAL A 719 -7.56 -9.07 -13.65
CA VAL A 719 -7.37 -10.42 -13.12
C VAL A 719 -7.85 -10.46 -11.68
N GLY A 720 -8.63 -11.48 -11.35
CA GLY A 720 -9.16 -11.69 -10.02
C GLY A 720 -9.29 -13.16 -9.63
N LEU A 721 -9.62 -13.37 -8.36
CA LEU A 721 -9.88 -14.68 -7.80
C LEU A 721 -11.38 -14.86 -7.61
N GLY A 722 -11.89 -16.02 -8.02
CA GLY A 722 -13.22 -16.46 -7.64
C GLY A 722 -13.31 -16.57 -6.13
N LYS A 723 -14.29 -15.89 -5.55
CA LYS A 723 -14.67 -16.01 -4.14
C LYS A 723 -16.18 -16.10 -4.04
N SER A 724 -16.67 -16.47 -2.88
CA SER A 724 -18.09 -16.30 -2.54
C SER A 724 -18.19 -15.45 -1.30
N ILE A 725 -19.23 -14.62 -1.25
CA ILE A 725 -19.60 -13.90 -0.04
C ILE A 725 -20.98 -14.36 0.43
N PRO A 726 -21.18 -14.50 1.74
CA PRO A 726 -22.51 -14.77 2.28
C PRO A 726 -23.40 -13.52 2.11
N VAL A 727 -24.61 -13.70 1.57
CA VAL A 727 -25.59 -12.62 1.38
C VAL A 727 -26.93 -13.09 1.93
N ALA A 728 -27.66 -12.20 2.60
CA ALA A 728 -28.98 -12.46 3.14
C ALA A 728 -29.94 -11.30 2.82
N ALA A 729 -31.23 -11.48 3.12
CA ALA A 729 -32.18 -10.36 3.05
C ALA A 729 -31.80 -9.27 4.08
N GLY A 730 -31.85 -8.01 3.66
CA GLY A 730 -31.36 -6.85 4.44
C GLY A 730 -29.86 -6.57 4.31
N GLU A 731 -29.12 -7.38 3.56
CA GLU A 731 -27.68 -7.19 3.34
C GLU A 731 -27.40 -5.89 2.54
N ARG A 732 -26.31 -5.20 2.87
CA ARG A 732 -25.86 -4.03 2.11
C ARG A 732 -24.71 -4.40 1.19
N LEU A 733 -24.87 -4.22 -0.11
CA LEU A 733 -23.87 -4.55 -1.13
C LEU A 733 -23.30 -3.29 -1.77
N LEU A 734 -22.01 -3.34 -2.11
CA LEU A 734 -21.28 -2.36 -2.92
C LEU A 734 -21.08 -2.92 -4.33
N LEU A 735 -21.62 -2.23 -5.33
CA LEU A 735 -21.41 -2.57 -6.73
C LEU A 735 -20.05 -2.06 -7.21
N ARG A 736 -19.34 -2.86 -8.01
CA ARG A 736 -17.96 -2.59 -8.44
C ARG A 736 -17.80 -2.45 -9.94
N ALA A 737 -18.91 -2.47 -10.68
CA ALA A 737 -18.94 -2.26 -12.12
C ALA A 737 -20.28 -1.65 -12.54
N ASN A 738 -20.27 -1.00 -13.70
CA ASN A 738 -21.46 -0.47 -14.34
C ASN A 738 -22.13 -1.57 -15.16
N LEU A 739 -23.46 -1.68 -15.12
CA LEU A 739 -24.28 -2.47 -16.04
C LEU A 739 -25.49 -1.64 -16.44
N LYS A 740 -25.44 -1.03 -17.63
CA LYS A 740 -26.43 -0.03 -18.07
C LYS A 740 -27.85 -0.62 -18.18
N GLU A 741 -27.98 -1.82 -18.74
CA GLU A 741 -29.25 -2.51 -18.95
C GLU A 741 -30.03 -2.77 -17.65
N ALA A 742 -29.32 -3.03 -16.56
CA ALA A 742 -29.89 -3.24 -15.23
C ALA A 742 -29.87 -1.97 -14.35
N GLY A 743 -29.45 -0.83 -14.90
CA GLY A 743 -29.32 0.43 -14.15
C GLY A 743 -28.32 0.37 -12.99
N LEU A 744 -27.38 -0.56 -12.99
CA LEU A 744 -26.39 -0.76 -11.92
C LEU A 744 -25.15 0.11 -12.18
N LYS A 745 -24.63 0.79 -11.15
CA LYS A 745 -23.46 1.65 -11.28
C LYS A 745 -22.36 1.28 -10.29
N ASN A 746 -21.11 1.41 -10.73
CA ASN A 746 -19.93 1.23 -9.89
C ASN A 746 -19.91 2.26 -8.76
N GLY A 747 -19.80 1.80 -7.52
CA GLY A 747 -19.83 2.62 -6.32
C GLY A 747 -21.19 2.70 -5.63
N ASP A 748 -22.27 2.21 -6.26
CA ASP A 748 -23.60 2.16 -5.66
C ASP A 748 -23.60 1.26 -4.40
N LEU A 749 -24.26 1.75 -3.36
CA LEU A 749 -24.59 0.98 -2.17
C LEU A 749 -26.07 0.60 -2.24
N VAL A 750 -26.35 -0.69 -2.34
CA VAL A 750 -27.70 -1.24 -2.55
C VAL A 750 -28.09 -2.17 -1.41
N GLY A 751 -29.37 -2.18 -1.04
CA GLY A 751 -29.93 -3.09 -0.04
C GLY A 751 -30.55 -4.30 -0.72
N VAL A 752 -30.32 -5.49 -0.17
CA VAL A 752 -30.91 -6.74 -0.65
C VAL A 752 -32.31 -6.91 -0.07
N GLU A 753 -33.30 -7.08 -0.93
CA GLU A 753 -34.67 -7.42 -0.53
C GLU A 753 -34.84 -8.94 -0.44
N GLY A 754 -34.34 -9.67 -1.44
CA GLY A 754 -34.45 -11.11 -1.50
C GLY A 754 -33.75 -11.70 -2.73
N PHE A 755 -34.01 -12.96 -3.00
CA PHE A 755 -33.38 -13.68 -4.10
C PHE A 755 -34.40 -14.13 -5.13
N ALA A 756 -34.05 -13.98 -6.40
CA ALA A 756 -34.84 -14.48 -7.51
C ALA A 756 -34.63 -16.01 -7.69
N PRO A 757 -35.62 -16.73 -8.28
CA PRO A 757 -35.51 -18.17 -8.54
C PRO A 757 -34.32 -18.54 -9.44
N ASP A 758 -33.97 -17.66 -10.38
CA ASP A 758 -32.82 -17.81 -11.29
C ASP A 758 -31.46 -17.57 -10.61
N GLY A 759 -31.44 -17.20 -9.32
CA GLY A 759 -30.25 -16.86 -8.57
C GLY A 759 -29.82 -15.39 -8.66
N GLY A 760 -30.62 -14.53 -9.30
CA GLY A 760 -30.47 -13.09 -9.20
C GLY A 760 -30.80 -12.56 -7.81
N ILE A 761 -30.47 -11.29 -7.56
CA ILE A 761 -30.75 -10.61 -6.29
C ILE A 761 -31.71 -9.47 -6.55
N PHE A 762 -32.85 -9.46 -5.85
CA PHE A 762 -33.78 -8.32 -5.83
C PHE A 762 -33.29 -7.29 -4.84
N LEU A 763 -33.27 -6.03 -5.28
CA LEU A 763 -32.84 -4.89 -4.49
C LEU A 763 -34.03 -4.12 -3.95
N GLN A 764 -33.88 -3.54 -2.77
CA GLN A 764 -34.90 -2.73 -2.10
C GLN A 764 -35.34 -1.49 -2.89
N ASP A 765 -34.55 -1.08 -3.89
CA ASP A 765 -34.87 0.02 -4.80
C ASP A 765 -35.56 -0.43 -6.09
N GLY A 766 -36.01 -1.69 -6.15
CA GLY A 766 -36.72 -2.30 -7.27
C GLY A 766 -35.82 -2.80 -8.40
N ARG A 767 -34.50 -2.54 -8.35
CA ARG A 767 -33.56 -3.06 -9.36
C ARG A 767 -33.27 -4.55 -9.11
N LYS A 768 -32.76 -5.24 -10.15
CA LYS A 768 -32.33 -6.64 -10.07
C LYS A 768 -30.85 -6.77 -10.44
N ILE A 769 -30.08 -7.44 -9.59
CA ILE A 769 -28.73 -7.90 -9.95
C ILE A 769 -28.86 -9.26 -10.67
N PRO A 770 -28.38 -9.40 -11.92
CA PRO A 770 -28.43 -10.66 -12.63
C PRO A 770 -27.63 -11.77 -11.95
N ALA A 771 -28.08 -13.01 -12.07
CA ALA A 771 -27.45 -14.20 -11.46
C ALA A 771 -26.00 -14.44 -11.92
N TRP A 772 -25.59 -13.89 -13.06
CA TRP A 772 -24.23 -13.98 -13.60
C TRP A 772 -23.31 -12.83 -13.16
N PHE A 773 -23.83 -11.76 -12.55
CA PHE A 773 -23.03 -10.60 -12.16
C PHE A 773 -22.14 -10.94 -10.96
N ARG A 774 -20.83 -10.70 -11.07
CA ARG A 774 -19.82 -11.09 -10.06
C ARG A 774 -19.08 -9.91 -9.42
N LEU A 775 -19.36 -8.67 -9.85
CA LEU A 775 -18.57 -7.50 -9.46
C LEU A 775 -19.23 -6.75 -8.30
N LEU A 776 -19.30 -7.41 -7.15
CA LEU A 776 -19.96 -6.91 -5.93
C LEU A 776 -19.15 -7.24 -4.66
N ALA A 777 -19.35 -6.49 -3.59
CA ALA A 777 -18.78 -6.75 -2.26
C ALA A 777 -19.77 -6.34 -1.17
N HIS A 778 -19.49 -6.63 0.10
CA HIS A 778 -20.24 -6.02 1.20
C HIS A 778 -20.03 -4.49 1.24
N GLY A 779 -21.08 -3.75 1.57
CA GLY A 779 -21.15 -2.30 1.51
C GLY A 779 -21.13 -1.58 2.87
N TYR A 780 -20.69 -2.24 3.95
CA TYR A 780 -20.71 -1.67 5.30
C TYR A 780 -19.55 -0.72 5.60
N ALA A 781 -18.38 -0.96 5.01
CA ALA A 781 -17.20 -0.12 5.19
C ALA A 781 -16.40 -0.01 3.89
N SER A 782 -15.54 1.02 3.82
CA SER A 782 -14.76 1.31 2.62
C SER A 782 -13.35 1.80 2.97
N THR A 783 -12.45 1.84 1.99
CA THR A 783 -11.16 2.50 2.17
C THR A 783 -11.31 4.01 1.99
N SER A 784 -10.37 4.79 2.54
CA SER A 784 -10.39 6.25 2.40
C SER A 784 -10.38 6.71 0.93
N HIS A 785 -9.71 5.99 0.03
CA HIS A 785 -9.73 6.26 -1.41
C HIS A 785 -11.14 6.16 -2.01
N ALA A 786 -11.90 5.12 -1.65
CA ALA A 786 -13.28 4.93 -2.14
C ALA A 786 -14.29 5.88 -1.46
N ALA A 787 -13.91 6.47 -0.32
CA ALA A 787 -14.67 7.47 0.41
C ALA A 787 -14.45 8.91 -0.10
N GLN A 788 -13.45 9.14 -0.96
CA GLN A 788 -13.18 10.48 -1.50
C GLN A 788 -14.37 10.99 -2.33
N GLY A 789 -14.65 12.29 -2.23
CA GLY A 789 -15.83 12.92 -2.83
C GLY A 789 -17.14 12.74 -2.06
N LYS A 790 -17.25 11.72 -1.19
CA LYS A 790 -18.50 11.45 -0.45
C LYS A 790 -18.74 12.44 0.69
N THR A 791 -20.02 12.66 1.01
CA THR A 791 -20.46 13.40 2.19
C THR A 791 -21.57 12.63 2.90
N VAL A 792 -21.47 12.48 4.22
CA VAL A 792 -22.43 11.77 5.08
C VAL A 792 -22.72 12.56 6.35
N ASP A 793 -23.74 12.18 7.11
CA ASP A 793 -24.07 12.85 8.37
C ASP A 793 -23.09 12.43 9.48
N ARG A 794 -22.76 11.12 9.55
CA ARG A 794 -21.83 10.56 10.53
C ARG A 794 -20.69 9.77 9.89
N GLY A 795 -19.46 9.99 10.35
CA GLY A 795 -18.30 9.20 9.95
C GLY A 795 -17.77 8.34 11.09
N ILE A 796 -17.31 7.13 10.77
CA ILE A 796 -16.67 6.21 11.70
C ILE A 796 -15.31 5.82 11.10
N LEU A 797 -14.23 6.21 11.76
CA LEU A 797 -12.88 5.72 11.43
C LEU A 797 -12.51 4.64 12.44
N PHE A 798 -12.13 3.47 11.97
CA PHE A 798 -11.58 2.42 12.82
C PHE A 798 -10.17 2.06 12.36
N MET A 799 -9.23 2.02 13.32
CA MET A 799 -7.81 1.77 13.10
C MET A 799 -7.26 0.90 14.22
N ALA A 800 -7.30 -0.41 14.01
CA ALA A 800 -6.54 -1.34 14.85
C ALA A 800 -5.08 -1.37 14.38
N ASP A 801 -4.33 -2.37 14.81
CA ASP A 801 -2.90 -2.51 14.54
C ASP A 801 -2.53 -2.40 13.05
N ALA A 802 -3.30 -3.03 12.16
CA ALA A 802 -2.99 -3.05 10.73
C ALA A 802 -3.29 -1.69 10.07
N GLY A 803 -4.39 -1.05 10.46
CA GLY A 803 -4.79 0.29 10.06
C GLY A 803 -3.77 1.33 10.50
N ILE A 804 -3.32 1.28 11.76
CA ILE A 804 -2.25 2.15 12.29
C ILE A 804 -0.95 2.00 11.48
N ARG A 805 -0.58 0.78 11.07
CA ARG A 805 0.63 0.58 10.25
C ARG A 805 0.50 1.18 8.85
N ALA A 806 -0.68 1.11 8.25
CA ALA A 806 -0.91 1.59 6.89
C ALA A 806 -1.25 3.09 6.80
N ALA A 807 -1.72 3.69 7.90
CA ALA A 807 -2.20 5.06 7.93
C ALA A 807 -1.13 6.11 7.59
N ASN A 808 -1.61 7.22 7.00
CA ASN A 808 -0.86 8.44 6.72
C ASN A 808 -1.79 9.65 6.79
N LEU A 809 -1.22 10.85 6.68
CA LEU A 809 -1.94 12.13 6.80
C LEU A 809 -3.06 12.30 5.78
N ARG A 810 -2.85 11.94 4.51
CA ARG A 810 -3.89 12.06 3.48
C ARG A 810 -5.08 11.14 3.77
N GLN A 811 -4.80 9.90 4.18
CA GLN A 811 -5.83 8.96 4.62
C GLN A 811 -6.58 9.46 5.86
N ALA A 812 -5.87 10.00 6.85
CA ALA A 812 -6.46 10.56 8.06
C ALA A 812 -7.37 11.76 7.75
N TYR A 813 -6.90 12.67 6.91
CA TYR A 813 -7.66 13.86 6.50
C TYR A 813 -8.91 13.48 5.69
N VAL A 814 -8.78 12.59 4.71
CA VAL A 814 -9.92 12.11 3.93
C VAL A 814 -10.92 11.37 4.81
N SER A 815 -10.47 10.52 5.73
CA SER A 815 -11.38 9.72 6.56
C SER A 815 -12.14 10.55 7.59
N ASN A 816 -11.52 11.61 8.11
CA ASN A 816 -12.11 12.48 9.15
C ASN A 816 -12.64 13.81 8.60
N SER A 817 -12.98 13.90 7.31
CA SER A 817 -13.56 15.13 6.73
C SER A 817 -14.89 14.93 6.01
N ARG A 818 -15.37 13.69 5.84
CA ARG A 818 -16.57 13.37 5.03
C ARG A 818 -17.90 13.58 5.76
N PHE A 819 -17.89 13.86 7.06
CA PHE A 819 -19.09 13.97 7.88
C PHE A 819 -19.62 15.42 7.98
N ARG A 820 -20.92 15.59 8.22
CA ARG A 820 -21.55 16.90 8.50
C ARG A 820 -21.82 17.12 9.98
N GLU A 821 -22.28 16.08 10.68
CA GLU A 821 -22.77 16.18 12.06
C GLU A 821 -21.75 15.69 13.07
N SER A 822 -21.26 14.45 12.92
CA SER A 822 -20.34 13.84 13.90
C SER A 822 -19.33 12.88 13.30
N GLN A 823 -18.24 12.68 14.02
CA GLN A 823 -17.16 11.74 13.71
C GLN A 823 -16.83 10.93 14.96
N VAL A 824 -16.54 9.64 14.78
CA VAL A 824 -15.97 8.79 15.84
C VAL A 824 -14.73 8.07 15.32
N ILE A 825 -13.70 7.98 16.15
CA ILE A 825 -12.44 7.30 15.89
C ILE A 825 -12.24 6.17 16.91
N TYR A 826 -12.29 4.92 16.46
CA TYR A 826 -11.94 3.74 17.24
C TYR A 826 -10.50 3.34 16.93
N THR A 827 -9.65 3.21 17.94
CA THR A 827 -8.25 2.84 17.72
C THR A 827 -7.68 1.93 18.80
N SER A 828 -6.71 1.07 18.45
CA SER A 828 -6.06 0.19 19.44
C SER A 828 -4.99 0.89 20.28
N ASP A 829 -4.42 2.00 19.80
CA ASP A 829 -3.45 2.81 20.52
C ASP A 829 -3.53 4.27 20.05
N PHE A 830 -3.86 5.18 20.98
CA PHE A 830 -4.06 6.60 20.66
C PHE A 830 -2.80 7.29 20.13
N LEU A 831 -1.63 7.00 20.71
CA LEU A 831 -0.39 7.67 20.35
C LEU A 831 0.16 7.12 19.02
N GLU A 832 0.15 5.80 18.83
CA GLU A 832 0.58 5.21 17.56
C GLU A 832 -0.36 5.63 16.41
N ALA A 833 -1.67 5.75 16.67
CA ALA A 833 -2.60 6.28 15.68
C ALA A 833 -2.29 7.73 15.32
N GLY A 834 -2.04 8.59 16.32
CA GLY A 834 -1.64 9.98 16.09
C GLY A 834 -0.36 10.10 15.27
N ASP A 835 0.67 9.31 15.61
CA ASP A 835 1.93 9.25 14.87
C ASP A 835 1.74 8.72 13.45
N ALA A 836 0.87 7.72 13.26
CA ALA A 836 0.55 7.18 11.95
C ALA A 836 -0.20 8.18 11.07
N MET A 837 -1.20 8.87 11.63
CA MET A 837 -1.91 9.95 10.96
C MET A 837 -1.00 11.14 10.63
N ALA A 838 0.14 11.30 11.31
CA ALA A 838 1.11 12.36 11.00
C ALA A 838 2.10 11.97 9.89
N ARG A 839 2.14 10.71 9.45
CA ARG A 839 3.09 10.27 8.40
C ARG A 839 2.77 10.97 7.08
N PRO A 840 3.76 11.54 6.38
CA PRO A 840 3.53 12.15 5.07
C PRO A 840 2.90 11.16 4.10
N GLY A 841 1.79 11.56 3.47
CA GLY A 841 1.15 10.81 2.39
C GLY A 841 1.50 11.32 0.99
N GLU A 842 2.31 12.37 0.91
CA GLU A 842 2.68 12.99 -0.36
C GLU A 842 3.56 12.07 -1.19
N ARG A 843 3.24 11.98 -2.48
CA ARG A 843 4.10 11.30 -3.44
C ARG A 843 5.17 12.25 -3.92
N LYS A 844 6.42 11.79 -3.90
CA LYS A 844 7.53 12.55 -4.47
C LYS A 844 7.41 12.63 -5.98
N LEU A 845 7.73 13.80 -6.53
CA LEU A 845 7.81 14.06 -7.97
C LEU A 845 9.23 13.78 -8.45
N VAL A 846 9.43 13.38 -9.70
CA VAL A 846 10.80 13.13 -10.20
C VAL A 846 11.60 14.43 -10.20
N ARG A 847 10.94 15.55 -10.49
CA ARG A 847 11.54 16.88 -10.49
C ARG A 847 12.09 17.30 -9.12
N GLU A 848 11.58 16.76 -8.02
CA GLU A 848 12.12 16.98 -6.67
C GLU A 848 13.47 16.30 -6.44
N LEU A 849 13.81 15.29 -7.25
CA LEU A 849 15.12 14.65 -7.21
C LEU A 849 16.21 15.51 -7.85
N VAL A 850 15.84 16.33 -8.85
CA VAL A 850 16.76 17.16 -9.64
C VAL A 850 16.81 18.60 -9.11
N ALA A 851 15.70 19.10 -8.59
CA ALA A 851 15.68 20.41 -7.96
C ALA A 851 16.57 20.36 -6.70
N GLN A 852 17.59 21.22 -6.61
CA GLN A 852 18.27 21.45 -5.34
C GLN A 852 17.20 21.76 -4.29
N PRO A 853 17.33 21.23 -3.06
CA PRO A 853 16.34 21.47 -2.03
C PRO A 853 16.24 22.97 -1.84
N ARG A 854 15.14 23.58 -2.30
CA ARG A 854 14.68 24.83 -1.72
C ARG A 854 14.50 24.47 -0.26
N SER A 855 15.34 25.04 0.60
CA SER A 855 15.14 24.98 2.04
C SER A 855 13.66 25.12 2.30
N SER A 856 13.08 24.20 3.06
CA SER A 856 11.72 24.31 3.56
C SER A 856 11.63 25.58 4.41
N THR A 857 11.50 26.74 3.76
CA THR A 857 11.09 27.96 4.42
C THR A 857 9.66 27.72 4.82
N SER A 858 9.48 27.66 6.13
CA SER A 858 8.19 27.88 6.78
C SER A 858 7.37 28.87 5.96
N ILE A 859 6.17 28.46 5.57
CA ILE A 859 5.12 29.38 5.14
C ILE A 859 4.83 30.26 6.37
N GLN A 860 5.62 31.32 6.53
CA GLN A 860 5.20 32.48 7.29
C GLN A 860 4.26 33.27 6.38
N PRO A 861 3.07 33.66 6.84
CA PRO A 861 2.25 34.58 6.07
C PRO A 861 3.01 35.90 5.96
N SER A 862 3.32 36.32 4.74
CA SER A 862 3.84 37.66 4.45
C SER A 862 2.76 38.68 4.83
N ARG A 863 2.87 39.22 6.05
CA ARG A 863 2.28 40.51 6.40
C ARG A 863 3.15 41.58 5.76
N GLU A 864 2.80 42.02 4.57
CA GLU A 864 3.24 43.31 4.03
C GLU A 864 2.34 43.72 2.87
N ALA A 865 1.20 44.30 3.24
CA ALA A 865 0.42 45.22 2.43
C ALA A 865 -0.29 46.17 3.40
N ALA A 866 0.50 46.96 4.12
CA ALA A 866 -0.02 48.10 4.86
C ALA A 866 -0.03 49.30 3.91
N PHE A 867 -1.23 49.79 3.65
CA PHE A 867 -1.54 51.01 2.93
C PHE A 867 -0.65 52.17 3.41
N GLN A 868 0.09 52.79 2.47
CA GLN A 868 0.65 54.12 2.66
C GLN A 868 -0.49 55.15 2.51
N HIS A 869 -0.82 55.83 3.60
CA HIS A 869 -1.49 57.13 3.56
C HIS A 869 -0.47 58.19 4.03
N PRO A 870 -0.33 59.34 3.34
CA PRO A 870 0.71 60.30 3.68
C PRO A 870 0.28 61.27 4.80
N MET A 871 1.27 61.61 5.63
CA MET A 871 1.46 62.83 6.42
C MET A 871 0.32 63.36 7.30
N LEU A 872 0.62 63.46 8.59
CA LEU A 872 0.59 64.75 9.29
C LEU A 872 1.50 64.68 10.53
N LEU A 873 2.56 65.50 10.50
CA LEU A 873 3.36 65.86 11.66
C LEU A 873 2.48 66.52 12.73
N LYS A 874 2.69 66.16 14.00
CA LYS A 874 2.82 67.14 15.09
C LYS A 874 3.48 66.53 16.33
N THR A 875 4.39 67.34 16.84
CA THR A 875 5.37 67.23 17.91
C THR A 875 4.79 67.26 19.34
N ALA A 876 5.69 66.95 20.29
CA ALA A 876 5.65 67.15 21.74
C ALA A 876 4.84 66.11 22.53
N GLY A 877 5.29 65.56 23.65
CA GLY A 877 6.44 65.83 24.52
C GLY A 877 6.12 65.23 25.91
N GLN A 878 7.18 64.82 26.62
CA GLN A 878 7.25 64.12 27.92
C GLN A 878 7.11 62.59 27.90
#